data_AF-A0A9N8DAD4-F1
#
_entry.id   AF-A0A9N8DAD4-F1
#
_cell.length_a   1.000
_cell.length_b   1.000
_cell.length_c   1.000
_cell.angle_alpha   90.00
_cell.angle_beta   90.00
_cell.angle_gamma   90.00
#
_symmetry.space_group_name_H-M   'P 1'
#
loop_
_entity.id
_entity.type
_entity.pdbx_description
1 polymer ?
#
loop_
_entity_poly.entity_id
_entity_poly.type
_entity_poly.pdbx_seq_one_letter_code
_entity_poly.pdbx_strand_id
1 'polypeptide(L)'
;MASMSAVSANTGSVVDSSAITNFDFAICMVCAWLVPRLVSHHRLYHRSLQRNPAWVRKHVSGDPGPSAEAAARDGYASGNPQLAFANSVVNWAMLQALGFAALFYTVTAIVLSLMTRDLDYRTSFILKGISFFIGAFYIFLLSFNAPQWLAVYAAVNESRRTQLGDGLASLATRVRLSTGKTFVNVFPLMAPFFCGAKPATIPASIVIGFFMGFFLCLIIDFGNRTIKNATQLKYFALTMALAMVSVSALIFSYGCAYVDRVWGDRKGQDITAVDILTFTVWFLGGMLLHALQFKITNDHNQKVLQKQRQQQALKRMDHKPNTNTTARGGAHTSDTLLGSVTQRPQTFFGKSVYGFSEAQLRNIDPMSMRNIDPSTRNINTSNQRHDDVDTLLGRVTQRPQTFFGKSVYGFSEAQLKNIDPSSMRNINTSTMNHSSHHDNNTPMESVRSVVPPIPENMETLDEIEENSNSESAHVVDNNTDSNGDMMNENHEDQVFSAAMESPPPQFPPPQEQAKRDSPAKMVPQNSKVHFDDSESPKNVEGGQFETVPDDEGLDQNDSPNDDNDEPSESCCHLVNVVCCDLTCGAGGKSNKSSTEKLHNCCSWFVWSLLFAASMFFILILVGSQFQEKTVRANLPRVHEILYGDMNTGPMCAFDNRGTYETRREKVEATQRTFWTPEDARLANYTILHCGACGKCSNYHDLRLEYATRNILGQVALECAKKALFGGGYQTLLECTMEKTTFLEPCARCWATDMECTKKHCMWIGIRAFMINSVTNLQVGADDITPATCEEAMCEASEITEQYGMGEGFVPCSGASRRRMNVTSTISRPLDQQCRQVMVKWEEFFGPSKGELDYDPAYDNIIGRRQ
;
A
#
# COMPACT_ATOMS: atom_id res chain seq x y z
N MET A 1 -10.85 -15.95 19.91
CA MET A 1 -11.01 -14.94 18.83
C MET A 1 -12.27 -15.21 18.03
N ALA A 2 -12.40 -16.31 17.26
CA ALA A 2 -13.65 -16.61 16.54
C ALA A 2 -14.93 -16.57 17.42
N SER A 3 -14.85 -17.05 18.66
CA SER A 3 -15.93 -16.99 19.65
C SER A 3 -16.33 -15.56 20.10
N MET A 4 -15.47 -14.55 19.92
CA MET A 4 -15.78 -13.17 20.29
C MET A 4 -16.48 -12.42 19.14
N SER A 5 -16.22 -12.80 17.89
CA SER A 5 -16.94 -12.25 16.73
C SER A 5 -18.40 -12.73 16.66
N ALA A 6 -18.67 -13.98 17.03
CA ALA A 6 -20.03 -14.55 17.00
C ALA A 6 -21.00 -13.88 18.00
N VAL A 7 -20.51 -13.41 19.14
CA VAL A 7 -21.34 -12.76 20.18
C VAL A 7 -21.68 -11.31 19.81
N SER A 8 -20.82 -10.63 19.04
CA SER A 8 -21.02 -9.22 18.67
C SER A 8 -22.11 -8.99 17.62
N ALA A 9 -22.59 -10.03 16.93
CA ALA A 9 -23.57 -9.89 15.85
C ALA A 9 -25.02 -9.73 16.34
N ASN A 10 -25.31 -10.08 17.60
CA ASN A 10 -26.68 -10.27 18.10
C ASN A 10 -27.19 -9.17 19.05
N THR A 11 -26.45 -8.08 19.23
CA THR A 11 -26.84 -6.96 20.11
C THR A 11 -26.78 -5.63 19.37
N GLY A 12 -27.96 -5.11 18.99
CA GLY A 12 -28.11 -3.90 18.16
C GLY A 12 -27.68 -2.57 18.79
N SER A 13 -27.03 -2.59 19.96
CA SER A 13 -26.46 -1.42 20.62
C SER A 13 -24.97 -1.29 20.27
N VAL A 14 -24.67 -0.69 19.12
CA VAL A 14 -23.30 -0.48 18.62
C VAL A 14 -22.59 0.60 19.45
N VAL A 15 -22.02 0.20 20.58
CA VAL A 15 -20.97 0.96 21.26
C VAL A 15 -19.63 0.39 20.80
N ASP A 16 -18.76 1.25 20.24
CA ASP A 16 -17.44 0.93 19.67
C ASP A 16 -16.38 0.46 20.69
N SER A 17 -16.76 -0.44 21.60
CA SER A 17 -15.94 -0.99 22.68
C SER A 17 -15.01 -2.13 22.23
N SER A 18 -15.02 -2.52 20.95
CA SER A 18 -13.98 -3.36 20.34
C SER A 18 -12.69 -2.55 20.06
N ALA A 19 -12.28 -1.76 21.06
CA ALA A 19 -11.27 -0.71 20.95
C ALA A 19 -9.83 -1.20 20.71
N ILE A 20 -9.60 -2.52 20.67
CA ILE A 20 -8.42 -3.10 20.00
C ILE A 20 -8.77 -3.20 18.51
N THR A 21 -8.69 -2.05 17.85
CA THR A 21 -9.14 -1.84 16.48
C THR A 21 -8.20 -2.50 15.47
N ASN A 22 -8.55 -3.72 15.04
CA ASN A 22 -8.17 -4.48 13.82
C ASN A 22 -6.89 -4.12 13.00
N PHE A 23 -6.59 -2.86 12.67
CA PHE A 23 -5.29 -2.40 12.17
C PHE A 23 -4.11 -2.91 13.02
N ASP A 24 -4.37 -2.96 14.32
CA ASP A 24 -3.60 -3.59 15.38
C ASP A 24 -3.09 -5.00 15.06
N PHE A 25 -3.83 -5.75 14.21
CA PHE A 25 -3.55 -7.15 13.93
C PHE A 25 -2.22 -7.36 13.21
N ALA A 26 -1.91 -6.58 12.17
CA ALA A 26 -0.64 -6.68 11.46
C ALA A 26 0.54 -6.36 12.40
N ILE A 27 0.40 -5.34 13.25
CA ILE A 27 1.41 -4.91 14.24
C ILE A 27 1.68 -6.06 15.21
N CYS A 28 0.61 -6.64 15.77
CA CYS A 28 0.67 -7.78 16.68
C CYS A 28 1.36 -9.01 16.04
N MET A 29 0.97 -9.40 14.83
CA MET A 29 1.57 -10.54 14.12
C MET A 29 3.04 -10.32 13.76
N VAL A 30 3.42 -9.11 13.36
CA VAL A 30 4.82 -8.75 13.12
C VAL A 30 5.65 -8.87 14.38
N CYS A 31 5.19 -8.31 15.51
CA CYS A 31 5.90 -8.42 16.77
C CYS A 31 6.02 -9.89 17.23
N ALA A 32 4.96 -10.68 17.03
CA ALA A 32 4.95 -12.10 17.36
C ALA A 32 5.86 -12.96 16.46
N TRP A 33 6.05 -12.60 15.19
CA TRP A 33 7.06 -13.21 14.31
C TRP A 33 8.49 -12.79 14.67
N LEU A 34 8.65 -11.52 15.05
CA LEU A 34 9.94 -10.91 15.30
C LEU A 34 10.61 -11.48 16.56
N VAL A 35 9.86 -11.68 17.65
CA VAL A 35 10.42 -12.19 18.93
C VAL A 35 11.12 -13.55 18.79
N PRO A 36 10.50 -14.62 18.27
CA PRO A 36 11.18 -15.90 18.05
C PRO A 36 12.37 -15.79 17.08
N ARG A 37 12.29 -14.95 16.05
CA ARG A 37 13.38 -14.72 15.11
C ARG A 37 14.58 -14.05 15.79
N LEU A 38 14.33 -13.08 16.65
CA LEU A 38 15.33 -12.42 17.48
C LEU A 38 15.96 -13.38 18.49
N VAL A 39 15.17 -14.20 19.18
CA VAL A 39 15.67 -15.29 20.06
C VAL A 39 16.51 -16.30 19.28
N SER A 40 16.17 -16.59 18.03
CA SER A 40 16.95 -17.46 17.15
C SER A 40 18.31 -16.83 16.78
N HIS A 41 18.33 -15.56 16.39
CA HIS A 41 19.58 -14.81 16.15
C HIS A 41 20.47 -14.78 17.40
N HIS A 42 19.89 -14.52 18.57
CA HIS A 42 20.58 -14.55 19.87
C HIS A 42 21.25 -15.90 20.13
N ARG A 43 20.50 -17.00 19.99
CA ARG A 43 21.00 -18.37 20.14
C ARG A 43 22.13 -18.68 19.15
N LEU A 44 22.10 -18.13 17.93
CA LEU A 44 23.19 -18.29 16.96
C LEU A 44 24.48 -17.56 17.40
N TYR A 45 24.40 -16.34 17.90
CA TYR A 45 25.59 -15.64 18.45
C TYR A 45 26.17 -16.39 19.65
N HIS A 46 25.33 -16.85 20.58
CA HIS A 46 25.75 -17.65 21.74
C HIS A 46 26.47 -18.94 21.34
N ARG A 47 25.91 -19.69 20.37
CA ARG A 47 26.55 -20.90 19.81
C ARG A 47 27.86 -20.58 19.11
N SER A 48 27.95 -19.47 18.38
CA SER A 48 29.18 -19.04 17.71
C SER A 48 30.28 -18.65 18.70
N LEU A 49 29.95 -18.00 19.82
CA LEU A 49 30.89 -17.74 20.92
C LEU A 49 31.37 -19.04 21.58
N GLN A 50 30.45 -19.96 21.91
CA GLN A 50 30.77 -21.29 22.48
C GLN A 50 31.68 -22.13 21.57
N ARG A 51 31.47 -22.07 20.24
CA ARG A 51 32.28 -22.80 19.24
C ARG A 51 33.67 -22.19 19.01
N ASN A 52 33.93 -20.95 19.44
CA ASN A 52 35.20 -20.24 19.22
C ASN A 52 35.83 -19.73 20.54
N PRO A 53 36.16 -20.61 21.51
CA PRO A 53 36.74 -20.19 22.79
C PRO A 53 38.08 -19.46 22.64
N ALA A 54 38.84 -19.72 21.57
CA ALA A 54 40.06 -18.97 21.27
C ALA A 54 39.78 -17.49 20.94
N TRP A 55 38.69 -17.20 20.22
CA TRP A 55 38.24 -15.84 19.95
C TRP A 55 37.80 -15.14 21.24
N VAL A 56 37.04 -15.85 22.09
CA VAL A 56 36.59 -15.31 23.38
C VAL A 56 37.79 -14.96 24.27
N ARG A 57 38.78 -15.86 24.39
CA ARG A 57 40.02 -15.57 25.13
C ARG A 57 40.71 -14.32 24.58
N LYS A 58 41.04 -14.29 23.28
CA LYS A 58 41.80 -13.20 22.65
C LYS A 58 41.18 -11.81 22.87
N HIS A 59 39.85 -11.68 22.83
CA HIS A 59 39.18 -10.37 22.82
C HIS A 59 38.47 -10.01 24.13
N VAL A 60 38.50 -10.88 25.14
CA VAL A 60 37.99 -10.59 26.49
C VAL A 60 39.13 -10.49 27.52
N SER A 61 40.33 -11.03 27.23
CA SER A 61 41.52 -10.75 28.04
C SER A 61 42.07 -9.34 27.75
N GLY A 62 41.50 -8.35 28.42
CA GLY A 62 42.38 -7.40 29.12
C GLY A 62 43.15 -8.22 30.16
N ASP A 63 44.45 -7.96 30.31
CA ASP A 63 45.38 -8.85 31.00
C ASP A 63 44.84 -9.22 32.40
N PRO A 64 44.43 -10.48 32.65
CA PRO A 64 43.75 -10.84 33.88
C PRO A 64 44.81 -10.90 34.99
N GLY A 65 44.94 -9.79 35.72
CA GLY A 65 45.94 -9.63 36.78
C GLY A 65 45.98 -10.84 37.72
N PRO A 66 47.14 -11.19 38.30
CA PRO A 66 47.48 -12.55 38.76
C PRO A 66 46.52 -13.18 39.80
N SER A 67 45.65 -12.41 40.46
CA SER A 67 44.56 -12.92 41.30
C SER A 67 43.47 -13.68 40.53
N ALA A 68 43.24 -13.36 39.25
CA ALA A 68 42.21 -14.00 38.43
C ALA A 68 42.61 -15.41 37.97
N GLU A 69 43.90 -15.69 37.82
CA GLU A 69 44.42 -17.01 37.46
C GLU A 69 44.29 -18.02 38.61
N ALA A 70 44.39 -17.55 39.86
CA ALA A 70 44.07 -18.35 41.04
C ALA A 70 42.58 -18.71 41.10
N ALA A 71 41.68 -17.74 40.89
CA ALA A 71 40.24 -17.98 40.86
C ALA A 71 39.79 -18.93 39.71
N ALA A 72 40.57 -19.02 38.64
CA ALA A 72 40.31 -19.92 37.52
C ALA A 72 40.68 -21.39 37.78
N ARG A 73 41.49 -21.71 38.81
CA ARG A 73 41.92 -23.09 39.11
C ARG A 73 40.88 -23.91 39.87
N ASP A 74 40.14 -23.30 40.79
CA ASP A 74 39.28 -24.04 41.73
C ASP A 74 37.81 -24.17 41.25
N GLY A 75 37.47 -23.59 40.10
CA GLY A 75 36.09 -23.34 39.65
C GLY A 75 35.56 -24.17 38.47
N TYR A 76 35.99 -25.43 38.29
CA TYR A 76 35.62 -26.23 37.10
C TYR A 76 34.11 -26.59 36.96
N ALA A 77 33.27 -26.17 37.91
CA ALA A 77 31.83 -26.43 37.93
C ALA A 77 30.96 -25.25 37.43
N SER A 78 31.50 -24.02 37.31
CA SER A 78 30.68 -22.81 37.06
C SER A 78 31.27 -21.86 36.01
N GLY A 79 31.00 -22.16 34.73
CA GLY A 79 30.94 -21.20 33.62
C GLY A 79 32.15 -20.29 33.36
N ASN A 80 32.78 -20.43 32.19
CA ASN A 80 33.84 -19.51 31.74
C ASN A 80 33.40 -18.03 31.83
N PRO A 81 34.01 -17.20 32.70
CA PRO A 81 33.55 -15.82 32.95
C PRO A 81 33.73 -14.91 31.74
N GLN A 82 34.72 -15.17 30.88
CA GLN A 82 34.92 -14.42 29.65
C GLN A 82 33.79 -14.67 28.64
N LEU A 83 33.27 -15.91 28.58
CA LEU A 83 32.10 -16.25 27.78
C LEU A 83 30.83 -15.60 28.34
N ALA A 84 30.67 -15.57 29.66
CA ALA A 84 29.56 -14.86 30.31
C ALA A 84 29.59 -13.36 29.99
N PHE A 85 30.78 -12.73 30.02
CA PHE A 85 30.96 -11.33 29.64
C PHE A 85 30.63 -11.09 28.15
N ALA A 86 31.17 -11.88 27.22
CA ALA A 86 30.86 -11.76 25.79
C ALA A 86 29.35 -11.95 25.50
N ASN A 87 28.69 -12.88 26.18
CA ASN A 87 27.24 -13.05 26.12
C ASN A 87 26.48 -11.82 26.66
N SER A 88 26.96 -11.20 27.75
CA SER A 88 26.35 -9.97 28.28
C SER A 88 26.43 -8.81 27.26
N VAL A 89 27.55 -8.70 26.52
CA VAL A 89 27.70 -7.71 25.44
C VAL A 89 26.71 -7.95 24.31
N VAL A 90 26.49 -9.21 23.90
CA VAL A 90 25.46 -9.57 22.91
C VAL A 90 24.05 -9.23 23.43
N ASN A 91 23.73 -9.53 24.69
CA ASN A 91 22.45 -9.21 25.31
C ASN A 91 22.18 -7.70 25.29
N TRP A 92 23.15 -6.90 25.77
CA TRP A 92 23.03 -5.43 25.83
C TRP A 92 22.93 -4.80 24.45
N ALA A 93 23.75 -5.24 23.49
CA ALA A 93 23.69 -4.76 22.10
C ALA A 93 22.33 -5.04 21.45
N MET A 94 21.77 -6.22 21.71
CA MET A 94 20.45 -6.61 21.21
C MET A 94 19.31 -5.84 21.89
N LEU A 95 19.37 -5.65 23.22
CA LEU A 95 18.39 -4.89 24.00
C LEU A 95 18.37 -3.41 23.59
N GLN A 96 19.53 -2.80 23.35
CA GLN A 96 19.65 -1.43 22.85
C GLN A 96 19.01 -1.28 21.45
N ALA A 97 19.28 -2.20 20.54
CA ALA A 97 18.68 -2.18 19.20
C ALA A 97 17.16 -2.40 19.24
N LEU A 98 16.68 -3.26 20.14
CA LEU A 98 15.25 -3.44 20.43
C LEU A 98 14.60 -2.16 20.97
N GLY A 99 15.21 -1.52 21.97
CA GLY A 99 14.69 -0.29 22.57
C GLY A 99 14.64 0.88 21.58
N PHE A 100 15.70 1.08 20.80
CA PHE A 100 15.74 2.10 19.76
C PHE A 100 14.67 1.85 18.68
N ALA A 101 14.52 0.62 18.21
CA ALA A 101 13.51 0.29 17.21
C ALA A 101 12.08 0.45 17.74
N ALA A 102 11.79 0.01 18.98
CA ALA A 102 10.50 0.20 19.60
C ALA A 102 10.15 1.70 19.77
N LEU A 103 11.11 2.52 20.18
CA LEU A 103 10.95 3.97 20.28
C LEU A 103 10.68 4.60 18.90
N PHE A 104 11.50 4.28 17.89
CA PHE A 104 11.34 4.78 16.52
C PHE A 104 9.96 4.43 15.94
N TYR A 105 9.52 3.18 16.10
CA TYR A 105 8.20 2.74 15.67
C TYR A 105 7.08 3.47 16.40
N THR A 106 7.17 3.60 17.73
CA THR A 106 6.12 4.25 18.54
C THR A 106 6.00 5.74 18.19
N VAL A 107 7.11 6.46 18.06
CA VAL A 107 7.11 7.88 17.66
C VAL A 107 6.54 8.04 16.26
N THR A 108 7.03 7.27 15.28
CA THR A 108 6.55 7.36 13.90
C THR A 108 5.07 7.01 13.78
N ALA A 109 4.62 5.98 14.51
CA ALA A 109 3.24 5.56 14.49
C ALA A 109 2.29 6.56 15.14
N ILE A 110 2.70 7.22 16.23
CA ILE A 110 1.94 8.34 16.83
C ILE A 110 1.86 9.51 15.85
N VAL A 111 2.96 9.90 15.21
CA VAL A 111 2.96 11.00 14.22
C VAL A 111 2.02 10.69 13.07
N LEU A 112 2.10 9.50 12.45
CA LEU A 112 1.22 9.11 11.35
C LEU A 112 -0.25 9.03 11.79
N SER A 113 -0.53 8.41 12.94
CA SER A 113 -1.87 8.34 13.54
C SER A 113 -2.50 9.72 13.75
N LEU A 114 -1.73 10.70 14.22
CA LEU A 114 -2.19 12.08 14.39
C LEU A 114 -2.39 12.81 13.05
N MET A 115 -1.53 12.57 12.06
CA MET A 115 -1.63 13.20 10.73
C MET A 115 -2.73 12.63 9.85
N THR A 116 -3.21 11.41 10.12
CA THR A 116 -4.23 10.73 9.31
C THR A 116 -5.42 10.26 10.17
N ARG A 117 -5.77 11.02 11.21
CA ARG A 117 -6.84 10.67 12.16
C ARG A 117 -8.21 10.57 11.49
N ASP A 118 -8.43 11.36 10.46
CA ASP A 118 -9.72 11.55 9.79
C ASP A 118 -9.78 10.75 8.47
N LEU A 119 -9.09 9.60 8.43
CA LEU A 119 -9.01 8.74 7.25
C LEU A 119 -10.42 8.28 6.86
N ASP A 120 -10.75 8.44 5.57
CA ASP A 120 -12.02 7.97 5.01
C ASP A 120 -12.32 6.51 5.41
N TYR A 121 -13.58 6.21 5.69
CA TYR A 121 -14.02 4.89 6.15
C TYR A 121 -13.70 3.80 5.11
N ARG A 122 -13.88 4.04 3.81
CA ARG A 122 -13.57 3.00 2.79
C ARG A 122 -12.08 2.68 2.79
N THR A 123 -11.24 3.71 2.81
CA THR A 123 -9.78 3.59 2.91
C THR A 123 -9.37 2.85 4.19
N SER A 124 -10.03 3.16 5.31
CA SER A 124 -9.83 2.51 6.61
C SER A 124 -10.20 1.02 6.56
N PHE A 125 -11.34 0.66 5.95
CA PHE A 125 -11.73 -0.74 5.78
C PHE A 125 -10.77 -1.50 4.84
N ILE A 126 -10.30 -0.90 3.75
CA ILE A 126 -9.30 -1.49 2.85
C ILE A 126 -7.99 -1.77 3.60
N LEU A 127 -7.45 -0.78 4.32
CA LEU A 127 -6.23 -0.96 5.13
C LEU A 127 -6.40 -2.05 6.19
N LYS A 128 -7.57 -2.12 6.84
CA LYS A 128 -7.91 -3.22 7.76
C LYS A 128 -7.88 -4.58 7.06
N GLY A 129 -8.46 -4.73 5.88
CA GLY A 129 -8.39 -5.96 5.08
C GLY A 129 -6.94 -6.36 4.72
N ILE A 130 -6.15 -5.40 4.26
CA ILE A 130 -4.71 -5.59 3.96
C ILE A 130 -3.91 -5.97 5.22
N SER A 131 -4.31 -5.48 6.40
CA SER A 131 -3.66 -5.83 7.67
C SER A 131 -3.83 -7.32 8.01
N PHE A 132 -4.97 -7.92 7.65
CA PHE A 132 -5.18 -9.37 7.79
C PHE A 132 -4.33 -10.17 6.80
N PHE A 133 -4.18 -9.73 5.54
CA PHE A 133 -3.25 -10.39 4.61
C PHE A 133 -1.81 -10.41 5.11
N ILE A 134 -1.32 -9.27 5.60
CA ILE A 134 0.05 -9.17 6.10
C ILE A 134 0.21 -9.95 7.41
N GLY A 135 -0.77 -9.91 8.31
CA GLY A 135 -0.78 -10.76 9.50
C GLY A 135 -0.80 -12.26 9.18
N ALA A 136 -1.65 -12.70 8.24
CA ALA A 136 -1.70 -14.07 7.74
C ALA A 136 -0.36 -14.51 7.13
N PHE A 137 0.28 -13.65 6.33
CA PHE A 137 1.61 -13.90 5.77
C PHE A 137 2.68 -14.06 6.85
N TYR A 138 2.65 -13.28 7.94
CA TYR A 138 3.59 -13.47 9.05
C TYR A 138 3.34 -14.75 9.86
N ILE A 139 2.08 -15.16 10.04
CA ILE A 139 1.74 -16.47 10.63
C ILE A 139 2.22 -17.61 9.73
N PHE A 140 2.11 -17.45 8.40
CA PHE A 140 2.68 -18.38 7.44
C PHE A 140 4.22 -18.44 7.51
N LEU A 141 4.90 -17.30 7.61
CA LEU A 141 6.35 -17.31 7.86
C LEU A 141 6.70 -17.95 9.21
N LEU A 142 5.87 -17.81 10.24
CA LEU A 142 6.03 -18.53 11.52
C LEU A 142 5.92 -20.04 11.33
N SER A 143 4.96 -20.54 10.52
CA SER A 143 4.79 -21.97 10.28
C SER A 143 6.04 -22.60 9.66
N PHE A 144 6.79 -21.89 8.80
CA PHE A 144 8.08 -22.34 8.25
C PHE A 144 9.23 -22.28 9.24
N ASN A 145 9.31 -21.22 10.04
CA ASN A 145 10.43 -21.01 10.94
C ASN A 145 10.35 -21.90 12.20
N ALA A 146 9.15 -22.22 12.69
CA ALA A 146 9.00 -22.98 13.93
C ALA A 146 9.54 -24.43 13.84
N PRO A 147 9.31 -25.21 12.76
CA PRO A 147 10.00 -26.49 12.54
C PRO A 147 11.52 -26.36 12.33
N GLN A 148 12.03 -25.23 11.83
CA GLN A 148 13.47 -24.97 11.77
C GLN A 148 14.06 -24.76 13.17
N TRP A 149 13.34 -24.05 14.05
CA TRP A 149 13.77 -23.83 15.45
C TRP A 149 13.69 -25.09 16.32
N LEU A 150 12.84 -26.05 15.95
CA LEU A 150 12.81 -27.42 16.50
C LEU A 150 13.83 -28.37 15.84
N ALA A 151 14.70 -27.87 14.95
CA ALA A 151 15.68 -28.64 14.17
C ALA A 151 15.07 -29.80 13.33
N VAL A 152 13.78 -29.73 13.02
CA VAL A 152 13.07 -30.68 12.15
C VAL A 152 13.28 -30.32 10.68
N TYR A 153 13.28 -29.03 10.35
CA TYR A 153 13.68 -28.52 9.03
C TYR A 153 15.16 -28.11 9.04
N ALA A 154 15.87 -28.39 7.94
CA ALA A 154 17.25 -27.97 7.78
C ALA A 154 17.30 -26.44 7.68
N ALA A 155 18.08 -25.80 8.55
CA ALA A 155 18.34 -24.38 8.46
C ALA A 155 19.17 -24.10 7.19
N VAL A 156 18.54 -23.48 6.18
CA VAL A 156 19.06 -23.31 4.80
C VAL A 156 20.44 -22.62 4.74
N ASN A 157 20.90 -21.97 5.82
CA ASN A 157 22.16 -21.24 5.89
C ASN A 157 23.06 -21.56 7.12
N GLU A 158 22.91 -22.70 7.81
CA GLU A 158 23.76 -22.99 9.00
C GLU A 158 25.27 -23.11 8.69
N SER A 159 25.66 -23.20 7.41
CA SER A 159 27.05 -23.13 6.95
C SER A 159 27.70 -21.74 7.10
N ARG A 160 26.91 -20.65 7.15
CA ARG A 160 27.44 -19.31 7.42
C ARG A 160 27.75 -19.18 8.91
N ARG A 161 28.98 -19.53 9.29
CA ARG A 161 29.55 -19.16 10.60
C ARG A 161 29.34 -17.66 10.81
N THR A 162 28.66 -17.27 11.88
CA THR A 162 28.51 -15.87 12.25
C THR A 162 29.92 -15.31 12.48
N GLN A 163 30.37 -14.38 11.64
CA GLN A 163 31.63 -13.68 11.86
C GLN A 163 31.46 -12.85 13.14
N LEU A 164 32.28 -13.14 14.15
CA LEU A 164 32.23 -12.46 15.45
C LEU A 164 32.84 -11.05 15.39
N GLY A 165 33.56 -10.71 14.30
CA GLY A 165 34.33 -9.48 14.17
C GLY A 165 35.66 -9.54 14.92
N ASP A 166 36.44 -8.47 14.88
CA ASP A 166 37.82 -8.42 15.39
C ASP A 166 37.89 -7.98 16.87
N GLY A 167 36.75 -7.86 17.54
CA GLY A 167 36.66 -7.51 18.95
C GLY A 167 35.23 -7.31 19.44
N LEU A 168 35.06 -7.09 20.74
CA LEU A 168 33.74 -6.95 21.39
C LEU A 168 32.92 -5.76 20.85
N ALA A 169 33.56 -4.64 20.50
CA ALA A 169 32.88 -3.49 19.89
C ALA A 169 32.34 -3.80 18.49
N SER A 170 33.10 -4.56 17.68
CA SER A 170 32.68 -5.05 16.36
C SER A 170 31.53 -6.05 16.49
N LEU A 171 31.62 -6.99 17.45
CA LEU A 171 30.53 -7.91 17.79
C LEU A 171 29.24 -7.17 18.17
N ALA A 172 29.33 -6.21 19.10
CA ALA A 172 28.19 -5.42 19.56
C ALA A 172 27.54 -4.63 18.41
N THR A 173 28.35 -3.99 17.57
CA THR A 173 27.89 -3.23 16.40
C THR A 173 27.23 -4.14 15.36
N ARG A 174 27.81 -5.32 15.09
CA ARG A 174 27.23 -6.31 14.16
C ARG A 174 25.91 -6.90 14.69
N VAL A 175 25.79 -7.12 16.00
CA VAL A 175 24.52 -7.50 16.65
C VAL A 175 23.48 -6.39 16.51
N ARG A 176 23.82 -5.13 16.83
CA ARG A 176 22.93 -3.97 16.68
C ARG A 176 22.44 -3.81 15.24
N LEU A 177 23.35 -3.81 14.26
CA LEU A 177 23.03 -3.68 12.83
C LEU A 177 22.21 -4.86 12.31
N SER A 178 22.49 -6.10 12.73
CA SER A 178 21.69 -7.27 12.36
C SER A 178 20.27 -7.21 12.92
N THR A 179 20.09 -6.73 14.15
CA THR A 179 18.76 -6.54 14.75
C THR A 179 18.03 -5.38 14.06
N GLY A 180 18.69 -4.21 13.94
CA GLY A 180 18.15 -3.02 13.29
C GLY A 180 17.73 -3.27 11.83
N LYS A 181 18.53 -3.99 11.05
CA LYS A 181 18.16 -4.42 9.68
C LYS A 181 16.87 -5.25 9.64
N THR A 182 16.61 -6.07 10.66
CA THR A 182 15.38 -6.86 10.73
C THR A 182 14.16 -5.96 10.94
N PHE A 183 14.28 -4.88 11.72
CA PHE A 183 13.24 -3.86 11.85
C PHE A 183 13.09 -3.02 10.56
N VAL A 184 14.19 -2.47 10.02
CA VAL A 184 14.15 -1.62 8.81
C VAL A 184 13.49 -2.34 7.62
N ASN A 185 13.73 -3.64 7.46
CA ASN A 185 13.05 -4.45 6.42
C ASN A 185 11.53 -4.57 6.65
N VAL A 186 11.07 -4.58 7.90
CA VAL A 186 9.64 -4.75 8.23
C VAL A 186 8.90 -3.41 8.32
N PHE A 187 9.61 -2.31 8.60
CA PHE A 187 9.03 -0.97 8.72
C PHE A 187 8.15 -0.54 7.54
N PRO A 188 8.58 -0.60 6.26
CA PRO A 188 7.74 -0.13 5.16
C PRO A 188 6.48 -0.98 4.95
N LEU A 189 6.48 -2.23 5.39
CA LEU A 189 5.29 -3.08 5.37
C LEU A 189 4.31 -2.73 6.50
N MET A 190 4.81 -2.12 7.58
CA MET A 190 4.04 -1.76 8.77
C MET A 190 3.51 -0.33 8.77
N ALA A 191 4.26 0.61 8.18
CA ALA A 191 3.97 2.04 8.26
C ALA A 191 2.57 2.45 7.73
N PRO A 192 2.01 1.83 6.67
CA PRO A 192 0.63 2.11 6.24
C PRO A 192 -0.44 1.81 7.31
N PHE A 193 -0.20 0.85 8.22
CA PHE A 193 -1.16 0.49 9.27
C PHE A 193 -1.15 1.41 10.49
N PHE A 194 -0.18 2.31 10.58
CA PHE A 194 -0.23 3.39 11.55
C PHE A 194 -1.18 4.52 11.11
N CYS A 195 -1.57 4.55 9.83
CA CYS A 195 -2.52 5.52 9.32
C CYS A 195 -3.95 5.15 9.74
N GLY A 196 -4.62 6.04 10.49
CA GLY A 196 -6.00 5.85 10.97
C GLY A 196 -6.12 4.98 12.23
N ALA A 197 -5.06 4.32 12.68
CA ALA A 197 -5.02 3.66 13.98
C ALA A 197 -5.17 4.68 15.12
N LYS A 198 -5.82 4.32 16.23
CA LYS A 198 -5.91 5.17 17.42
C LYS A 198 -4.55 5.15 18.15
N PRO A 199 -3.98 6.30 18.62
CA PRO A 199 -2.64 6.32 19.22
C PRO A 199 -2.43 5.34 20.38
N ALA A 200 -3.50 5.07 21.16
CA ALA A 200 -3.47 4.16 22.30
C ALA A 200 -3.41 2.66 21.92
N THR A 201 -3.85 2.28 20.71
CA THR A 201 -3.94 0.86 20.33
C THR A 201 -2.64 0.32 19.77
N ILE A 202 -1.79 1.20 19.21
CA ILE A 202 -0.47 0.84 18.71
C ILE A 202 0.44 0.26 19.82
N PRO A 203 0.63 0.91 21.00
CA PRO A 203 1.36 0.30 22.11
C PRO A 203 0.75 -1.02 22.60
N ALA A 204 -0.58 -1.10 22.70
CA ALA A 204 -1.27 -2.32 23.12
C ALA A 204 -0.98 -3.49 22.16
N SER A 205 -1.03 -3.24 20.85
CA SER A 205 -0.73 -4.22 19.79
C SER A 205 0.70 -4.73 19.83
N ILE A 206 1.64 -3.82 20.05
CA ILE A 206 3.06 -4.14 20.23
C ILE A 206 3.21 -5.07 21.45
N VAL A 207 2.61 -4.72 22.59
CA VAL A 207 2.66 -5.51 23.83
C VAL A 207 2.03 -6.90 23.65
N ILE A 208 0.83 -6.99 23.06
CA ILE A 208 0.15 -8.27 22.80
C ILE A 208 0.98 -9.15 21.85
N GLY A 209 1.56 -8.56 20.79
CA GLY A 209 2.43 -9.26 19.87
C GLY A 209 3.72 -9.76 20.52
N PHE A 210 4.33 -8.97 21.42
CA PHE A 210 5.46 -9.41 22.24
C PHE A 210 5.09 -10.62 23.12
N PHE A 211 3.96 -10.58 23.82
CA PHE A 211 3.48 -11.70 24.63
C PHE A 211 3.20 -12.95 23.79
N MET A 212 2.57 -12.81 22.62
CA MET A 212 2.29 -13.95 21.74
C MET A 212 3.58 -14.56 21.18
N GLY A 213 4.55 -13.73 20.78
CA GLY A 213 5.87 -14.19 20.35
C GLY A 213 6.66 -14.88 21.46
N PHE A 214 6.56 -14.40 22.70
CA PHE A 214 7.16 -15.06 23.86
C PHE A 214 6.49 -16.40 24.17
N PHE A 215 5.16 -16.47 24.12
CA PHE A 215 4.40 -17.72 24.29
C PHE A 215 4.77 -18.77 23.22
N LEU A 216 4.94 -18.36 21.97
CA LEU A 216 5.48 -19.24 20.92
C LEU A 216 6.89 -19.74 21.26
N CYS A 217 7.78 -18.88 21.76
CA CYS A 217 9.09 -19.30 22.24
C CYS A 217 9.00 -20.35 23.37
N LEU A 218 8.05 -20.20 24.30
CA LEU A 218 7.81 -21.18 25.37
C LEU A 218 7.34 -22.53 24.82
N ILE A 219 6.44 -22.55 23.83
CA ILE A 219 5.99 -23.79 23.16
C ILE A 219 7.16 -24.49 22.46
N ILE A 220 8.00 -23.74 21.76
CA ILE A 220 9.18 -24.27 21.06
C ILE A 220 10.22 -24.80 22.06
N ASP A 221 10.45 -24.10 23.17
CA ASP A 221 11.39 -24.52 24.21
C ASP A 221 10.87 -25.73 24.99
N PHE A 222 9.57 -25.77 25.28
CA PHE A 222 8.88 -26.92 25.87
C PHE A 222 9.07 -28.16 24.98
N GLY A 223 8.71 -28.07 23.69
CA GLY A 223 8.85 -29.19 22.75
C GLY A 223 10.29 -29.72 22.65
N ASN A 224 11.28 -28.83 22.64
CA ASN A 224 12.70 -29.20 22.66
C ASN A 224 13.16 -29.87 23.98
N ARG A 225 12.54 -29.56 25.13
CA ARG A 225 12.91 -30.13 26.44
C ARG A 225 12.19 -31.43 26.77
N THR A 226 10.89 -31.53 26.47
CA THR A 226 10.07 -32.69 26.84
C THR A 226 10.16 -33.82 25.82
N ILE A 227 10.21 -33.50 24.52
CA ILE A 227 10.13 -34.51 23.45
C ILE A 227 11.53 -34.99 23.06
N LYS A 228 12.06 -35.96 23.82
CA LYS A 228 13.38 -36.57 23.57
C LYS A 228 13.40 -37.48 22.33
N ASN A 229 12.26 -38.01 21.90
CA ASN A 229 12.17 -38.87 20.72
C ASN A 229 12.05 -38.03 19.44
N ALA A 230 13.08 -38.11 18.58
CA ALA A 230 13.13 -37.37 17.32
C ALA A 230 11.92 -37.60 16.40
N THR A 231 11.28 -38.77 16.45
CA THR A 231 10.07 -39.06 15.66
C THR A 231 8.85 -38.32 16.22
N GLN A 232 8.68 -38.28 17.54
CA GLN A 232 7.61 -37.50 18.18
C GLN A 232 7.82 -36.00 17.95
N LEU A 233 9.08 -35.52 17.99
CA LEU A 233 9.40 -34.10 17.74
C LEU A 233 9.06 -33.68 16.30
N LYS A 234 9.26 -34.57 15.32
CA LYS A 234 8.82 -34.36 13.93
C LYS A 234 7.31 -34.24 13.80
N TYR A 235 6.53 -35.13 14.43
CA TYR A 235 5.07 -35.04 14.42
C TYR A 235 4.58 -33.76 15.09
N PHE A 236 5.12 -33.42 16.27
CA PHE A 236 4.82 -32.16 16.96
C PHE A 236 5.07 -30.92 16.09
N ALA A 237 6.24 -30.85 15.44
CA ALA A 237 6.57 -29.76 14.52
C ALA A 237 5.63 -29.69 13.30
N LEU A 238 5.24 -30.84 12.74
CA LEU A 238 4.32 -30.92 11.60
C LEU A 238 2.91 -30.48 11.99
N THR A 239 2.39 -30.91 13.15
CA THR A 239 1.08 -30.50 13.68
C THR A 239 1.05 -29.00 13.97
N MET A 240 2.12 -28.44 14.55
CA MET A 240 2.23 -27.00 14.78
C MET A 240 2.26 -26.22 13.46
N ALA A 241 2.99 -26.69 12.44
CA ALA A 241 3.02 -26.07 11.13
C ALA A 241 1.63 -26.09 10.46
N LEU A 242 0.95 -27.25 10.46
CA LEU A 242 -0.42 -27.41 9.95
C LEU A 242 -1.39 -26.44 10.64
N ALA A 243 -1.37 -26.38 11.97
CA ALA A 243 -2.24 -25.47 12.73
C ALA A 243 -1.99 -23.99 12.38
N MET A 244 -0.73 -23.57 12.24
CA MET A 244 -0.39 -22.21 11.82
C MET A 244 -0.81 -21.91 10.37
N VAL A 245 -0.67 -22.87 9.44
CA VAL A 245 -1.14 -22.71 8.05
C VAL A 245 -2.68 -22.59 8.00
N SER A 246 -3.41 -23.40 8.77
CA SER A 246 -4.88 -23.28 8.87
C SER A 246 -5.31 -21.92 9.41
N VAL A 247 -4.68 -21.44 10.50
CA VAL A 247 -4.97 -20.13 11.08
C VAL A 247 -4.63 -19.00 10.10
N SER A 248 -3.47 -19.09 9.43
CA SER A 248 -3.07 -18.17 8.36
C SER A 248 -4.11 -18.12 7.23
N ALA A 249 -4.57 -19.28 6.74
CA ALA A 249 -5.57 -19.35 5.67
C ALA A 249 -6.93 -18.75 6.07
N LEU A 250 -7.40 -19.00 7.30
CA LEU A 250 -8.63 -18.38 7.82
C LEU A 250 -8.53 -16.85 7.86
N ILE A 251 -7.39 -16.32 8.32
CA ILE A 251 -7.17 -14.87 8.42
C ILE A 251 -7.00 -14.25 7.02
N PHE A 252 -6.31 -14.94 6.10
CA PHE A 252 -6.17 -14.50 4.71
C PHE A 252 -7.53 -14.40 4.03
N SER A 253 -8.34 -15.46 4.13
CA SER A 253 -9.72 -15.52 3.63
C SER A 253 -10.58 -14.39 4.23
N TYR A 254 -10.53 -14.18 5.55
CA TYR A 254 -11.22 -13.07 6.21
C TYR A 254 -10.76 -11.68 5.72
N GLY A 255 -9.47 -11.53 5.38
CA GLY A 255 -8.94 -10.34 4.72
C GLY A 255 -9.55 -10.13 3.32
N CYS A 256 -9.67 -11.18 2.52
CA CYS A 256 -10.33 -11.15 1.21
C CYS A 256 -11.80 -10.75 1.33
N ALA A 257 -12.55 -11.36 2.24
CA ALA A 257 -13.95 -11.03 2.55
C ALA A 257 -14.11 -9.53 2.82
N TYR A 258 -13.21 -8.97 3.63
CA TYR A 258 -13.27 -7.58 4.06
C TYR A 258 -12.96 -6.59 2.92
N VAL A 259 -12.06 -6.96 2.02
CA VAL A 259 -11.69 -6.15 0.85
C VAL A 259 -12.74 -6.23 -0.24
N ASP A 260 -13.26 -7.42 -0.57
CA ASP A 260 -14.35 -7.60 -1.54
C ASP A 260 -15.63 -6.87 -1.08
N ARG A 261 -15.93 -6.86 0.23
CA ARG A 261 -17.05 -6.08 0.78
C ARG A 261 -16.94 -4.57 0.55
N VAL A 262 -15.73 -4.01 0.40
CA VAL A 262 -15.54 -2.57 0.11
C VAL A 262 -15.59 -2.29 -1.39
N TRP A 263 -15.08 -3.19 -2.23
CA TRP A 263 -14.99 -2.98 -3.69
C TRP A 263 -16.20 -3.49 -4.48
N GLY A 264 -16.87 -4.54 -4.02
CA GLY A 264 -17.85 -5.26 -4.84
C GLY A 264 -19.21 -4.59 -4.94
N ASP A 265 -19.58 -3.72 -3.99
CA ASP A 265 -20.94 -3.17 -3.78
C ASP A 265 -22.06 -4.24 -3.80
N ARG A 266 -21.67 -5.51 -3.59
CA ARG A 266 -22.51 -6.69 -3.80
C ARG A 266 -23.35 -6.98 -2.56
N LYS A 267 -24.66 -7.07 -2.77
CA LYS A 267 -25.64 -7.34 -1.70
C LYS A 267 -25.63 -8.82 -1.29
N GLY A 268 -24.70 -9.17 -0.41
CA GLY A 268 -24.89 -10.19 0.64
C GLY A 268 -24.67 -11.67 0.30
N GLN A 269 -24.87 -12.14 -0.94
CA GLN A 269 -24.87 -13.60 -1.22
C GLN A 269 -23.55 -14.19 -1.75
N ASP A 270 -22.76 -13.45 -2.53
CA ASP A 270 -21.54 -13.97 -3.19
C ASP A 270 -20.32 -14.19 -2.26
N ILE A 271 -20.33 -13.58 -1.07
CA ILE A 271 -19.13 -13.46 -0.19
C ILE A 271 -18.58 -14.84 0.20
N THR A 272 -19.46 -15.82 0.41
CA THR A 272 -19.07 -17.18 0.84
C THR A 272 -18.20 -17.91 -0.18
N ALA A 273 -18.40 -17.69 -1.48
CA ALA A 273 -17.64 -18.35 -2.54
C ALA A 273 -16.20 -17.83 -2.61
N VAL A 274 -16.01 -16.51 -2.48
CA VAL A 274 -14.68 -15.87 -2.43
C VAL A 274 -13.92 -16.32 -1.19
N ASP A 275 -14.58 -16.39 -0.04
CA ASP A 275 -13.97 -16.81 1.23
C ASP A 275 -13.48 -18.26 1.18
N ILE A 276 -14.32 -19.19 0.70
CA ILE A 276 -13.97 -20.62 0.56
C ILE A 276 -12.84 -20.81 -0.45
N LEU A 277 -12.89 -20.12 -1.60
CA LEU A 277 -11.85 -20.22 -2.64
C LEU A 277 -10.51 -19.70 -2.14
N THR A 278 -10.49 -18.51 -1.54
CA THR A 278 -9.25 -17.87 -1.04
C THR A 278 -8.64 -18.64 0.13
N PHE A 279 -9.46 -19.16 1.05
CA PHE A 279 -9.03 -20.10 2.08
C PHE A 279 -8.36 -21.34 1.46
N THR A 280 -9.05 -21.99 0.52
CA THR A 280 -8.60 -23.26 -0.07
C THR A 280 -7.29 -23.09 -0.84
N VAL A 281 -7.18 -22.05 -1.67
CA VAL A 281 -5.95 -21.76 -2.43
C VAL A 281 -4.77 -21.46 -1.50
N TRP A 282 -4.96 -20.61 -0.48
CA TRP A 282 -3.89 -20.28 0.46
C TRP A 282 -3.47 -21.48 1.31
N PHE A 283 -4.43 -22.26 1.82
CA PHE A 283 -4.18 -23.45 2.62
C PHE A 283 -3.42 -24.53 1.82
N LEU A 284 -3.90 -24.89 0.64
CA LEU A 284 -3.27 -25.91 -0.21
C LEU A 284 -1.89 -25.45 -0.71
N GLY A 285 -1.75 -24.19 -1.12
CA GLY A 285 -0.45 -23.61 -1.51
C GLY A 285 0.55 -23.63 -0.35
N GLY A 286 0.11 -23.28 0.86
CA GLY A 286 0.94 -23.34 2.05
C GLY A 286 1.38 -24.76 2.42
N MET A 287 0.46 -25.73 2.35
CA MET A 287 0.75 -27.15 2.57
C MET A 287 1.73 -27.71 1.52
N LEU A 288 1.60 -27.33 0.25
CA LEU A 288 2.51 -27.72 -0.83
C LEU A 288 3.93 -27.18 -0.58
N LEU A 289 4.06 -25.90 -0.20
CA LEU A 289 5.36 -25.30 0.14
C LEU A 289 5.99 -25.99 1.36
N HIS A 290 5.20 -26.41 2.35
CA HIS A 290 5.67 -27.20 3.48
C HIS A 290 6.17 -28.59 3.05
N ALA A 291 5.45 -29.29 2.18
CA ALA A 291 5.86 -30.59 1.64
C ALA A 291 7.18 -30.48 0.84
N LEU A 292 7.33 -29.42 0.04
CA LEU A 292 8.57 -29.12 -0.69
C LEU A 292 9.74 -28.84 0.27
N GLN A 293 9.55 -28.00 1.29
CA GLN A 293 10.60 -27.70 2.27
C GLN A 293 11.00 -28.93 3.10
N PHE A 294 10.05 -29.80 3.43
CA PHE A 294 10.32 -31.08 4.10
C PHE A 294 11.13 -32.02 3.19
N LYS A 295 10.79 -32.13 1.91
CA LYS A 295 11.56 -32.91 0.92
C LYS A 295 13.00 -32.39 0.77
N ILE A 296 13.17 -31.08 0.56
CA ILE A 296 14.49 -30.43 0.46
C ILE A 296 15.34 -30.67 1.72
N THR A 297 14.72 -30.56 2.90
CA THR A 297 15.36 -30.90 4.19
C THR A 297 15.82 -32.35 4.23
N ASN A 298 14.95 -33.29 3.87
CA ASN A 298 15.27 -34.71 3.93
C ASN A 298 16.42 -35.06 2.99
N ASP A 299 16.40 -34.55 1.75
CA ASP A 299 17.46 -34.73 0.76
C ASP A 299 18.80 -34.13 1.22
N HIS A 300 18.76 -32.96 1.90
CA HIS A 300 19.96 -32.37 2.50
C HIS A 300 20.52 -33.26 3.63
N ASN A 301 19.66 -33.73 4.53
CA ASN A 301 20.06 -34.58 5.65
C ASN A 301 20.66 -35.92 5.17
N GLN A 302 20.09 -36.52 4.11
CA GLN A 302 20.67 -37.71 3.48
C GLN A 302 22.06 -37.44 2.90
N LYS A 303 22.26 -36.31 2.21
CA LYS A 303 23.58 -35.90 1.69
C LYS A 303 24.60 -35.65 2.80
N VAL A 304 24.21 -35.07 3.93
CA VAL A 304 25.08 -34.89 5.11
C VAL A 304 25.46 -36.24 5.73
N LEU A 305 24.49 -37.16 5.91
CA LEU A 305 24.74 -38.51 6.42
C LEU A 305 25.67 -39.32 5.49
N GLN A 306 25.49 -39.20 4.17
CA GLN A 306 26.39 -39.82 3.18
C GLN A 306 27.83 -39.29 3.31
N LYS A 307 28.01 -37.97 3.41
CA LYS A 307 29.34 -37.35 3.63
C LYS A 307 29.98 -37.79 4.95
N GLN A 308 29.21 -37.89 6.03
CA GLN A 308 29.71 -38.40 7.31
C GLN A 308 30.14 -39.87 7.22
N ARG A 309 29.35 -40.72 6.55
CA ARG A 309 29.73 -42.13 6.29
C ARG A 309 31.00 -42.24 5.44
N GLN A 310 31.15 -41.42 4.40
CA GLN A 310 32.37 -41.34 3.58
C GLN A 310 33.58 -40.91 4.41
N GLN A 311 33.46 -39.88 5.25
CA GLN A 311 34.54 -39.43 6.14
C GLN A 311 34.92 -40.49 7.19
N GLN A 312 33.94 -41.22 7.74
CA GLN A 312 34.18 -42.34 8.65
C GLN A 312 34.86 -43.52 7.95
N ALA A 313 34.49 -43.81 6.70
CA ALA A 313 35.13 -44.85 5.89
C ALA A 313 36.59 -44.47 5.56
N LEU A 314 36.85 -43.22 5.18
CA LEU A 314 38.21 -42.71 4.92
C LEU A 314 39.10 -42.85 6.17
N LYS A 315 38.63 -42.37 7.33
CA LYS A 315 39.35 -42.51 8.61
C LYS A 315 39.62 -43.97 9.01
N ARG A 316 38.80 -44.93 8.58
CA ARG A 316 39.04 -46.37 8.80
C ARG A 316 40.10 -46.93 7.86
N MET A 317 40.26 -46.38 6.66
CA MET A 317 41.33 -46.78 5.73
C MET A 317 42.70 -46.27 6.20
N ASP A 318 42.78 -45.02 6.69
CA ASP A 318 44.02 -44.43 7.26
C ASP A 318 44.50 -45.13 8.55
N HIS A 319 43.65 -45.93 9.20
CA HIS A 319 43.98 -46.69 10.41
C HIS A 319 44.31 -48.17 10.16
N LYS A 320 44.54 -48.58 8.91
CA LYS A 320 45.04 -49.92 8.63
C LYS A 320 46.49 -50.02 9.13
N PRO A 321 46.80 -50.83 10.16
CA PRO A 321 48.13 -50.87 10.74
C PRO A 321 49.15 -51.32 9.71
N ASN A 322 50.30 -50.64 9.67
CA ASN A 322 51.34 -50.87 8.68
C ASN A 322 52.12 -52.16 9.04
N THR A 323 51.57 -53.33 8.69
CA THR A 323 52.12 -54.66 8.99
C THR A 323 53.33 -55.01 8.10
N ASN A 324 54.33 -54.14 8.09
CA ASN A 324 55.69 -54.47 7.67
C ASN A 324 56.49 -54.97 8.88
N THR A 325 55.98 -56.02 9.53
CA THR A 325 56.76 -56.73 10.55
C THR A 325 57.79 -57.60 9.86
N THR A 326 59.06 -57.28 10.09
CA THR A 326 60.24 -57.86 9.45
C THR A 326 60.25 -59.39 9.52
N ALA A 327 60.20 -60.05 8.36
CA ALA A 327 60.51 -61.48 8.26
C ALA A 327 62.02 -61.68 8.48
N ARG A 328 62.43 -61.98 9.72
CA ARG A 328 63.79 -62.41 10.08
C ARG A 328 63.70 -63.88 10.51
N GLY A 329 64.39 -64.75 9.77
CA GLY A 329 64.16 -66.20 9.83
C GLY A 329 64.70 -66.90 11.08
N GLY A 330 64.23 -68.14 11.26
CA GLY A 330 64.68 -69.12 12.24
C GLY A 330 64.06 -70.47 11.88
N ALA A 331 64.86 -71.54 11.89
CA ALA A 331 64.48 -72.86 11.38
C ALA A 331 64.14 -73.87 12.49
N HIS A 332 63.73 -75.07 12.05
CA HIS A 332 63.76 -76.38 12.71
C HIS A 332 62.55 -76.97 13.48
N THR A 333 62.36 -78.27 13.18
CA THR A 333 61.81 -79.40 13.96
C THR A 333 60.33 -79.47 14.36
N SER A 334 59.60 -80.27 13.56
CA SER A 334 59.01 -81.60 13.88
C SER A 334 58.15 -81.87 15.14
N ASP A 335 57.17 -82.76 14.88
CA ASP A 335 56.52 -83.75 15.76
C ASP A 335 55.16 -83.47 16.47
N THR A 336 54.12 -84.11 15.89
CA THR A 336 53.22 -85.13 16.49
C THR A 336 52.50 -84.87 17.82
N LEU A 337 51.14 -84.88 17.82
CA LEU A 337 50.31 -85.80 18.63
C LEU A 337 48.77 -85.72 18.40
N LEU A 338 48.06 -86.74 18.92
CA LEU A 338 46.66 -87.11 18.71
C LEU A 338 45.65 -86.50 19.71
N GLY A 339 44.36 -86.56 19.35
CA GLY A 339 43.22 -86.81 20.26
C GLY A 339 42.15 -85.70 20.30
N SER A 340 40.86 -85.93 20.58
CA SER A 340 40.00 -87.14 20.58
C SER A 340 38.58 -86.74 21.07
N VAL A 341 37.55 -87.04 20.26
CA VAL A 341 36.13 -87.37 20.56
C VAL A 341 35.56 -87.23 22.00
N THR A 342 34.37 -86.62 22.14
CA THR A 342 33.11 -87.06 22.86
C THR A 342 32.10 -85.90 22.91
N GLN A 343 30.83 -86.00 22.46
CA GLN A 343 29.59 -86.69 22.90
C GLN A 343 28.66 -85.91 23.90
N ARG A 344 27.34 -86.13 23.70
CA ARG A 344 26.10 -85.59 24.36
C ARG A 344 25.97 -86.02 25.87
N PRO A 345 24.95 -85.63 26.71
CA PRO A 345 23.55 -85.23 26.41
C PRO A 345 22.87 -84.17 27.35
N GLN A 346 21.52 -84.22 27.47
CA GLN A 346 20.56 -83.21 27.97
C GLN A 346 20.17 -83.30 29.46
N THR A 347 19.62 -82.20 30.02
CA THR A 347 18.50 -82.11 31.02
C THR A 347 18.17 -80.61 31.27
N PHE A 348 16.95 -80.05 31.45
CA PHE A 348 15.52 -80.46 31.33
C PHE A 348 14.64 -80.56 32.62
N PHE A 349 14.42 -79.44 33.33
CA PHE A 349 13.24 -79.09 34.19
C PHE A 349 13.32 -77.57 34.49
N GLY A 350 12.27 -76.74 34.62
CA GLY A 350 10.84 -76.89 34.30
C GLY A 350 9.98 -75.75 34.93
N LYS A 351 8.95 -75.26 34.20
CA LYS A 351 7.85 -74.32 34.61
C LYS A 351 8.17 -72.81 34.80
N SER A 352 7.28 -71.84 34.53
CA SER A 352 6.04 -71.80 33.70
C SER A 352 5.39 -70.39 33.62
N VAL A 353 4.81 -70.01 32.44
CA VAL A 353 3.78 -68.95 32.14
C VAL A 353 4.08 -67.47 32.51
N TYR A 354 3.75 -66.43 31.72
CA TYR A 354 2.91 -66.30 30.50
C TYR A 354 3.60 -65.54 29.33
N GLY A 355 3.40 -66.03 28.10
CA GLY A 355 3.44 -65.26 26.83
C GLY A 355 2.00 -65.14 26.27
N PHE A 356 1.68 -64.35 25.24
CA PHE A 356 2.02 -64.50 23.81
C PHE A 356 1.83 -63.10 23.12
N SER A 357 2.57 -62.67 22.08
CA SER A 357 2.70 -63.20 20.70
C SER A 357 1.40 -63.02 19.89
N GLU A 358 1.41 -62.56 18.62
CA GLU A 358 1.75 -63.45 17.50
C GLU A 358 2.16 -62.78 16.17
N ALA A 359 3.01 -63.49 15.44
CA ALA A 359 3.15 -63.44 13.99
C ALA A 359 3.35 -64.87 13.44
N GLN A 360 2.55 -65.27 12.43
CA GLN A 360 2.81 -66.42 11.54
C GLN A 360 2.40 -66.01 10.10
N LEU A 361 3.11 -66.24 8.98
CA LEU A 361 3.87 -67.38 8.40
C LEU A 361 2.99 -68.35 7.58
N ARG A 362 3.32 -68.56 6.28
CA ARG A 362 3.05 -69.78 5.49
C ARG A 362 4.00 -69.90 4.27
N ASN A 363 4.33 -71.14 3.90
CA ASN A 363 5.22 -71.56 2.80
C ASN A 363 4.43 -72.27 1.68
N ILE A 364 5.05 -72.50 0.50
CA ILE A 364 5.24 -73.83 -0.17
C ILE A 364 5.97 -73.67 -1.55
N ASP A 365 6.74 -74.71 -1.92
CA ASP A 365 7.67 -74.93 -3.07
C ASP A 365 6.96 -75.54 -4.34
N PRO A 366 7.61 -76.00 -5.45
CA PRO A 366 8.89 -75.65 -6.13
C PRO A 366 8.85 -75.66 -7.72
N MET A 367 10.04 -75.51 -8.37
CA MET A 367 10.47 -75.96 -9.73
C MET A 367 9.91 -75.37 -11.06
N SER A 368 10.82 -74.82 -11.90
CA SER A 368 10.98 -75.17 -13.33
C SER A 368 12.38 -74.74 -13.87
N MET A 369 12.80 -75.20 -15.06
CA MET A 369 14.21 -75.33 -15.49
C MET A 369 14.72 -74.41 -16.63
N ARG A 370 16.04 -74.15 -16.58
CA ARG A 370 17.06 -74.06 -17.67
C ARG A 370 17.19 -72.82 -18.60
N ASN A 371 18.43 -72.29 -18.54
CA ASN A 371 19.39 -71.96 -19.62
C ASN A 371 18.98 -71.11 -20.83
N ILE A 372 19.77 -70.06 -21.14
CA ILE A 372 20.87 -70.07 -22.14
C ILE A 372 21.62 -68.71 -22.08
N ASP A 373 22.95 -68.77 -22.15
CA ASP A 373 23.90 -67.66 -22.42
C ASP A 373 24.39 -67.86 -23.88
N PRO A 374 24.66 -66.84 -24.74
CA PRO A 374 25.93 -66.09 -24.61
C PRO A 374 26.05 -64.67 -25.23
N SER A 375 27.23 -64.11 -24.97
CA SER A 375 27.98 -62.97 -25.51
C SER A 375 27.88 -62.51 -26.99
N THR A 376 28.30 -61.23 -27.19
CA THR A 376 28.99 -60.61 -28.37
C THR A 376 28.27 -60.40 -29.73
N ARG A 377 28.13 -59.13 -30.18
CA ARG A 377 28.92 -58.50 -31.29
C ARG A 377 28.44 -57.09 -31.74
N ASN A 378 29.38 -56.14 -31.71
CA ASN A 378 29.80 -55.16 -32.71
C ASN A 378 29.06 -54.94 -34.08
N ILE A 379 29.15 -53.67 -34.57
CA ILE A 379 29.35 -53.18 -35.97
C ILE A 379 28.13 -52.63 -36.81
N ASN A 380 28.20 -51.30 -37.12
CA ASN A 380 27.84 -50.54 -38.36
C ASN A 380 26.39 -50.52 -38.93
N THR A 381 25.89 -49.56 -39.75
CA THR A 381 26.32 -48.21 -40.28
C THR A 381 25.13 -47.46 -40.94
N SER A 382 25.35 -46.20 -41.36
CA SER A 382 24.63 -45.42 -42.42
C SER A 382 23.19 -44.97 -42.12
N ASN A 383 22.68 -43.75 -42.40
CA ASN A 383 22.97 -42.55 -43.23
C ASN A 383 21.72 -42.29 -44.10
N GLN A 384 21.02 -41.17 -43.89
CA GLN A 384 20.47 -40.37 -44.99
C GLN A 384 20.15 -38.93 -44.54
N ARG A 385 20.35 -37.98 -45.48
CA ARG A 385 19.95 -36.56 -45.42
C ARG A 385 18.48 -36.43 -45.88
N HIS A 386 17.80 -35.29 -46.03
CA HIS A 386 18.08 -33.85 -46.25
C HIS A 386 16.77 -33.09 -45.81
N ASP A 387 16.58 -31.77 -45.72
CA ASP A 387 16.98 -30.60 -46.54
C ASP A 387 17.02 -29.29 -45.70
N ASP A 388 17.55 -28.22 -46.31
CA ASP A 388 17.77 -26.87 -45.74
C ASP A 388 16.56 -25.91 -45.85
N VAL A 389 16.47 -24.89 -44.97
CA VAL A 389 15.97 -23.54 -45.30
C VAL A 389 16.79 -22.48 -44.56
N ASP A 390 17.10 -21.39 -45.27
CA ASP A 390 18.10 -20.38 -44.94
C ASP A 390 17.58 -19.14 -44.18
N THR A 391 18.49 -18.52 -43.42
CA THR A 391 18.70 -17.07 -43.21
C THR A 391 17.51 -16.10 -43.05
N LEU A 392 17.40 -15.44 -41.86
CA LEU A 392 17.27 -13.97 -41.69
C LEU A 392 17.09 -13.54 -40.21
N LEU A 393 18.07 -12.84 -39.61
CA LEU A 393 17.87 -11.57 -38.88
C LEU A 393 19.16 -10.98 -38.27
N GLY A 394 19.28 -9.66 -38.41
CA GLY A 394 20.48 -8.87 -38.20
C GLY A 394 21.10 -8.90 -36.80
N ARG A 395 22.43 -9.09 -36.78
CA ARG A 395 23.29 -8.89 -35.62
C ARG A 395 23.53 -7.40 -35.36
N VAL A 396 22.60 -6.72 -34.71
CA VAL A 396 22.81 -5.32 -34.26
C VAL A 396 23.57 -5.31 -32.94
N THR A 397 24.84 -4.91 -33.00
CA THR A 397 25.64 -4.58 -31.82
C THR A 397 25.37 -3.14 -31.42
N GLN A 398 24.51 -2.91 -30.41
CA GLN A 398 24.38 -1.59 -29.79
C GLN A 398 25.10 -1.53 -28.45
N ARG A 399 26.01 -0.56 -28.36
CA ARG A 399 26.69 -0.14 -27.13
C ARG A 399 25.65 0.47 -26.18
N PRO A 400 25.70 0.24 -24.86
CA PRO A 400 24.95 1.07 -23.93
C PRO A 400 25.53 2.49 -23.94
N GLN A 401 24.79 3.44 -24.52
CA GLN A 401 25.10 4.86 -24.34
C GLN A 401 24.67 5.29 -22.94
N THR A 402 25.65 5.74 -22.15
CA THR A 402 25.42 6.38 -20.85
C THR A 402 24.86 7.79 -21.06
N PHE A 403 23.53 7.95 -20.99
CA PHE A 403 22.91 9.26 -20.90
C PHE A 403 22.92 9.78 -19.45
N PHE A 404 23.90 10.61 -19.12
CA PHE A 404 23.89 11.41 -17.88
C PHE A 404 23.09 12.69 -18.10
N GLY A 405 21.77 12.60 -17.92
CA GLY A 405 20.90 13.77 -17.83
C GLY A 405 21.09 14.49 -16.48
N LYS A 406 21.96 15.50 -16.43
CA LYS A 406 22.02 16.42 -15.27
C LYS A 406 20.76 17.30 -15.24
N SER A 407 19.80 17.00 -14.36
CA SER A 407 18.82 17.98 -13.91
C SER A 407 19.24 18.55 -12.56
N VAL A 408 19.72 19.79 -12.56
CA VAL A 408 20.13 20.52 -11.37
C VAL A 408 18.92 21.29 -10.84
N TYR A 409 18.27 20.77 -9.80
CA TYR A 409 17.35 21.57 -8.99
C TYR A 409 18.14 22.38 -7.95
N GLY A 410 18.68 23.52 -8.39
CA GLY A 410 19.24 24.53 -7.50
C GLY A 410 18.12 25.40 -6.94
N PHE A 411 17.60 25.07 -5.76
CA PHE A 411 16.87 26.05 -4.94
C PHE A 411 17.87 26.81 -4.07
N SER A 412 18.07 28.09 -4.36
CA SER A 412 19.01 28.94 -3.62
C SER A 412 18.44 29.38 -2.27
N GLU A 413 19.25 29.26 -1.23
CA GLU A 413 18.95 29.60 0.17
C GLU A 413 18.92 31.13 0.42
N ALA A 414 18.01 31.87 -0.25
CA ALA A 414 18.11 33.32 -0.34
C ALA A 414 16.79 34.13 -0.40
N GLN A 415 15.69 33.68 0.25
CA GLN A 415 14.49 34.53 0.48
C GLN A 415 13.82 34.34 1.85
N LEU A 416 14.61 34.11 2.92
CA LEU A 416 14.08 33.97 4.29
C LEU A 416 14.77 34.91 5.31
N LYS A 417 14.90 36.18 4.92
CA LYS A 417 15.23 37.32 5.80
C LYS A 417 14.49 38.57 5.31
N ASN A 418 13.27 38.78 5.83
CA ASN A 418 12.61 40.07 6.08
C ASN A 418 11.13 39.81 6.44
N ILE A 419 10.88 39.37 7.67
CA ILE A 419 9.57 39.51 8.31
C ILE A 419 9.81 40.20 9.65
N ASP A 420 9.15 41.34 9.84
CA ASP A 420 9.24 42.20 11.00
C ASP A 420 8.44 41.61 12.19
N PRO A 421 9.06 41.37 13.36
CA PRO A 421 8.37 40.77 14.51
C PRO A 421 7.52 41.77 15.34
N SER A 422 7.34 43.03 14.91
CA SER A 422 6.72 44.08 15.73
C SER A 422 5.19 44.21 15.66
N SER A 423 4.48 43.46 14.80
CA SER A 423 3.02 43.58 14.59
C SER A 423 2.13 42.60 15.38
N MET A 424 2.55 42.14 16.56
CA MET A 424 1.65 41.48 17.54
C MET A 424 1.77 42.10 18.92
N ARG A 425 1.12 43.26 19.12
CA ARG A 425 0.85 43.81 20.45
C ARG A 425 -0.41 44.67 20.45
N ASN A 426 -1.57 44.03 20.53
CA ASN A 426 -2.81 44.59 21.09
C ASN A 426 -3.90 43.50 21.18
N ILE A 427 -3.93 42.77 22.30
CA ILE A 427 -5.14 42.07 22.78
C ILE A 427 -5.33 42.50 24.22
N ASN A 428 -6.42 43.20 24.50
CA ASN A 428 -6.75 43.65 25.85
C ASN A 428 -7.13 42.44 26.72
N THR A 429 -6.53 42.37 27.90
CA THR A 429 -6.92 41.47 28.98
C THR A 429 -8.02 42.12 29.82
N SER A 430 -9.21 41.54 29.80
CA SER A 430 -10.27 41.85 30.77
C SER A 430 -10.61 40.60 31.58
N THR A 431 -10.22 40.65 32.85
CA THR A 431 -10.42 39.64 33.90
C THR A 431 -11.89 39.42 34.24
N MET A 432 -12.30 38.15 34.41
CA MET A 432 -13.49 37.80 35.20
C MET A 432 -13.05 37.34 36.60
N ASN A 433 -13.48 38.08 37.62
CA ASN A 433 -13.36 37.69 39.02
C ASN A 433 -14.63 36.97 39.48
N HIS A 434 -14.46 35.98 40.36
CA HIS A 434 -15.54 35.44 41.17
C HIS A 434 -16.12 36.52 42.11
N SER A 435 -17.44 36.53 42.27
CA SER A 435 -18.08 36.95 43.53
C SER A 435 -19.32 36.11 43.79
N SER A 436 -19.46 35.66 45.04
CA SER A 436 -20.63 34.99 45.57
C SER A 436 -21.70 35.98 46.02
N HIS A 437 -22.97 35.56 46.02
CA HIS A 437 -23.89 35.88 47.12
C HIS A 437 -25.02 34.84 47.24
N HIS A 438 -25.51 34.71 48.46
CA HIS A 438 -26.44 33.71 48.99
C HIS A 438 -27.90 34.25 49.01
N ASP A 439 -28.92 33.44 48.66
CA ASP A 439 -29.92 32.88 49.61
C ASP A 439 -31.30 32.47 49.05
N ASN A 440 -31.71 31.24 49.42
CA ASN A 440 -33.05 30.76 49.85
C ASN A 440 -34.34 31.03 49.03
N ASN A 441 -34.93 29.98 48.42
CA ASN A 441 -36.05 29.22 49.05
C ASN A 441 -36.56 28.01 48.21
N THR A 442 -37.11 27.02 48.91
CA THR A 442 -37.72 25.73 48.49
C THR A 442 -39.18 25.85 47.98
N PRO A 443 -39.89 24.77 47.53
CA PRO A 443 -39.54 23.34 47.41
C PRO A 443 -39.83 22.66 46.05
N MET A 444 -39.53 21.35 45.98
CA MET A 444 -39.88 20.41 44.90
C MET A 444 -41.39 20.25 44.66
N GLU A 445 -41.77 19.94 43.42
CA GLU A 445 -42.91 19.07 43.13
C GLU A 445 -42.54 18.06 42.03
N SER A 446 -42.97 16.80 42.16
CA SER A 446 -42.56 15.71 41.27
C SER A 446 -43.70 15.27 40.35
N VAL A 447 -43.45 15.20 39.04
CA VAL A 447 -44.37 14.56 38.09
C VAL A 447 -43.63 13.45 37.35
N ARG A 448 -44.03 12.20 37.61
CA ARG A 448 -43.71 11.05 36.76
C ARG A 448 -44.57 11.11 35.51
N SER A 449 -43.98 10.99 34.32
CA SER A 449 -44.72 10.61 33.12
C SER A 449 -44.61 9.10 32.89
N VAL A 450 -45.73 8.48 32.53
CA VAL A 450 -45.90 7.03 32.36
C VAL A 450 -45.74 6.68 30.88
N VAL A 451 -45.02 5.59 30.58
CA VAL A 451 -44.98 4.98 29.24
C VAL A 451 -45.73 3.64 29.31
N PRO A 452 -46.70 3.36 28.43
CA PRO A 452 -47.46 2.12 28.45
C PRO A 452 -46.71 0.96 27.75
N PRO A 453 -46.94 -0.31 28.17
CA PRO A 453 -46.38 -1.48 27.50
C PRO A 453 -47.19 -1.91 26.27
N ILE A 454 -46.52 -2.49 25.28
CA ILE A 454 -47.14 -3.18 24.15
C ILE A 454 -47.22 -4.68 24.50
N PRO A 455 -48.37 -5.36 24.28
CA PRO A 455 -48.54 -6.76 24.69
C PRO A 455 -47.93 -7.76 23.71
N GLU A 456 -47.40 -8.84 24.27
CA GLU A 456 -47.07 -10.07 23.55
C GLU A 456 -48.36 -10.81 23.15
N ASN A 457 -48.38 -11.39 21.95
CA ASN A 457 -49.32 -12.47 21.61
C ASN A 457 -48.53 -13.57 20.90
N MET A 458 -48.60 -14.78 21.45
CA MET A 458 -47.91 -15.97 20.98
C MET A 458 -48.96 -17.07 20.81
N GLU A 459 -49.31 -17.39 19.57
CA GLU A 459 -50.10 -18.57 19.24
C GLU A 459 -49.42 -19.40 18.16
N THR A 460 -49.39 -20.70 18.42
CA THR A 460 -48.91 -21.77 17.54
C THR A 460 -49.98 -22.18 16.53
N LEU A 461 -49.61 -22.70 15.36
CA LEU A 461 -49.93 -24.08 14.94
C LEU A 461 -49.36 -24.44 13.54
N ASP A 462 -48.97 -25.71 13.46
CA ASP A 462 -49.01 -26.66 12.35
C ASP A 462 -48.10 -26.62 11.10
N GLU A 463 -47.65 -27.84 10.80
CA GLU A 463 -46.88 -28.32 9.65
C GLU A 463 -47.80 -28.52 8.43
N ILE A 464 -47.35 -28.14 7.22
CA ILE A 464 -47.72 -28.82 5.97
C ILE A 464 -46.49 -28.88 5.06
N GLU A 465 -46.16 -30.09 4.58
CA GLU A 465 -45.21 -30.32 3.48
C GLU A 465 -45.81 -29.83 2.14
N GLU A 466 -44.99 -29.31 1.22
CA GLU A 466 -44.83 -29.98 -0.09
C GLU A 466 -43.77 -29.33 -1.01
N ASN A 467 -43.32 -30.14 -1.96
CA ASN A 467 -42.40 -29.77 -3.04
C ASN A 467 -43.06 -28.85 -4.09
N SER A 468 -42.25 -28.11 -4.85
CA SER A 468 -42.45 -28.07 -6.30
C SER A 468 -41.18 -27.73 -7.08
N ASN A 469 -40.98 -28.44 -8.18
CA ASN A 469 -39.96 -28.18 -9.19
C ASN A 469 -40.55 -27.32 -10.34
N SER A 470 -39.65 -26.93 -11.24
CA SER A 470 -39.85 -26.79 -12.69
C SER A 470 -40.73 -25.66 -13.27
N GLU A 471 -40.04 -24.80 -14.03
CA GLU A 471 -40.29 -24.52 -15.46
C GLU A 471 -41.56 -23.80 -15.93
N SER A 472 -41.32 -22.55 -16.37
CA SER A 472 -41.47 -22.10 -17.77
C SER A 472 -42.80 -21.50 -18.29
N ALA A 473 -42.59 -20.41 -19.05
CA ALA A 473 -43.24 -20.05 -20.31
C ALA A 473 -44.65 -19.40 -20.34
N HIS A 474 -44.63 -18.11 -20.72
CA HIS A 474 -45.42 -17.47 -21.79
C HIS A 474 -46.94 -17.15 -21.65
N VAL A 475 -47.23 -15.87 -21.97
CA VAL A 475 -48.22 -15.39 -22.99
C VAL A 475 -49.61 -14.83 -22.55
N VAL A 476 -49.73 -13.50 -22.77
CA VAL A 476 -50.86 -12.70 -23.32
C VAL A 476 -51.99 -12.13 -22.44
N ASP A 477 -52.04 -10.79 -22.48
CA ASP A 477 -53.14 -9.80 -22.51
C ASP A 477 -54.50 -10.06 -21.81
N ASN A 478 -54.95 -9.08 -21.01
CA ASN A 478 -55.85 -8.03 -21.52
C ASN A 478 -56.14 -6.87 -20.55
N ASN A 479 -56.57 -5.73 -21.11
CA ASN A 479 -57.10 -4.55 -20.41
C ASN A 479 -58.44 -4.82 -19.70
N THR A 480 -58.76 -4.06 -18.65
CA THR A 480 -59.99 -3.23 -18.63
C THR A 480 -59.99 -2.16 -17.54
N ASP A 481 -60.68 -1.06 -17.82
CA ASP A 481 -60.78 0.14 -16.99
C ASP A 481 -61.72 -0.02 -15.77
N SER A 482 -61.60 0.91 -14.80
CA SER A 482 -62.73 1.38 -13.98
C SER A 482 -62.46 2.77 -13.40
N ASN A 483 -63.40 3.70 -13.61
CA ASN A 483 -63.38 5.04 -13.03
C ASN A 483 -63.68 5.05 -11.51
N GLY A 484 -63.25 6.09 -10.81
CA GLY A 484 -63.63 6.37 -9.42
C GLY A 484 -63.61 7.88 -9.16
N ASP A 485 -64.76 8.52 -9.30
CA ASP A 485 -64.92 9.98 -9.27
C ASP A 485 -65.38 10.50 -7.90
N MET A 486 -65.05 11.77 -7.62
CA MET A 486 -65.67 12.69 -6.64
C MET A 486 -66.04 12.22 -5.21
N MET A 487 -65.45 12.91 -4.22
CA MET A 487 -66.23 13.55 -3.15
C MET A 487 -65.67 14.94 -2.86
N ASN A 488 -66.55 15.89 -2.58
CA ASN A 488 -66.31 17.32 -2.40
C ASN A 488 -67.06 17.77 -1.15
N GLU A 489 -66.42 18.48 -0.22
CA GLU A 489 -67.16 19.16 0.85
C GLU A 489 -66.47 20.43 1.33
N ASN A 490 -67.25 21.50 1.45
CA ASN A 490 -66.82 22.86 1.76
C ASN A 490 -66.89 23.12 3.28
N HIS A 491 -66.10 24.08 3.77
CA HIS A 491 -66.56 24.88 4.92
C HIS A 491 -65.96 26.31 4.93
N GLU A 492 -66.80 27.28 4.59
CA GLU A 492 -66.74 28.69 5.04
C GLU A 492 -67.21 28.73 6.53
N ASP A 493 -66.99 29.74 7.39
CA ASP A 493 -66.32 31.04 7.30
C ASP A 493 -66.07 31.57 8.73
N GLN A 494 -65.20 32.59 8.90
CA GLN A 494 -65.49 33.85 9.64
C GLN A 494 -64.26 34.63 10.18
N VAL A 495 -64.02 35.79 9.55
CA VAL A 495 -63.88 37.14 10.15
C VAL A 495 -62.87 37.39 11.29
N PHE A 496 -61.85 38.21 10.99
CA PHE A 496 -61.59 39.47 11.69
C PHE A 496 -60.91 40.51 10.77
N SER A 497 -61.16 41.80 10.97
CA SER A 497 -60.89 42.86 9.98
C SER A 497 -59.75 43.84 10.34
N ALA A 498 -59.19 44.46 9.29
CA ALA A 498 -58.94 45.92 9.13
C ALA A 498 -57.48 46.45 9.04
N ALA A 499 -57.24 47.13 7.90
CA ALA A 499 -56.40 48.33 7.67
C ALA A 499 -54.86 48.24 7.86
N MET A 500 -54.00 48.70 6.94
CA MET A 500 -54.08 49.88 6.05
C MET A 500 -53.37 49.67 4.70
N GLU A 501 -53.80 50.43 3.68
CA GLU A 501 -53.18 50.48 2.35
C GLU A 501 -52.08 51.56 2.26
N SER A 502 -51.04 51.30 1.47
CA SER A 502 -50.14 52.34 0.94
C SER A 502 -49.62 51.93 -0.45
N PRO A 503 -49.77 52.76 -1.50
CA PRO A 503 -49.44 52.38 -2.88
C PRO A 503 -47.92 52.40 -3.16
N PRO A 504 -47.42 51.58 -4.11
CA PRO A 504 -46.01 51.49 -4.44
C PRO A 504 -45.50 52.70 -5.26
N PRO A 505 -44.22 53.09 -5.14
CA PRO A 505 -43.64 54.19 -5.90
C PRO A 505 -43.41 53.81 -7.36
N GLN A 506 -43.84 54.69 -8.28
CA GLN A 506 -43.57 54.57 -9.71
C GLN A 506 -42.17 55.10 -10.03
N PHE A 507 -41.34 54.29 -10.70
CA PHE A 507 -40.05 54.74 -11.25
C PHE A 507 -40.23 55.23 -12.71
N PRO A 508 -39.71 56.41 -13.08
CA PRO A 508 -39.72 56.88 -14.47
C PRO A 508 -38.62 56.20 -15.32
N PRO A 509 -38.80 56.12 -16.66
CA PRO A 509 -37.82 55.50 -17.55
C PRO A 509 -36.53 56.35 -17.69
N PRO A 510 -35.38 55.75 -18.06
CA PRO A 510 -34.11 56.47 -18.18
C PRO A 510 -34.12 57.46 -19.35
N GLN A 511 -33.69 58.70 -19.11
CA GLN A 511 -33.47 59.68 -20.18
C GLN A 511 -32.08 59.57 -20.80
N GLU A 512 -32.04 59.77 -22.11
CA GLU A 512 -30.85 59.84 -22.95
C GLU A 512 -30.32 61.28 -23.04
N GLN A 513 -29.13 61.55 -22.50
CA GLN A 513 -28.22 62.68 -22.84
C GLN A 513 -26.90 62.49 -22.05
N ALA A 514 -25.71 62.36 -22.64
CA ALA A 514 -24.94 63.25 -23.52
C ALA A 514 -23.89 64.11 -22.78
N LYS A 515 -22.61 63.73 -22.97
CA LYS A 515 -21.42 64.59 -23.24
C LYS A 515 -20.98 65.66 -22.19
N ARG A 516 -19.65 65.70 -21.96
CA ARG A 516 -18.85 66.75 -21.24
C ARG A 516 -18.93 66.73 -19.70
N ASP A 517 -17.89 67.05 -18.92
CA ASP A 517 -16.50 67.50 -19.20
C ASP A 517 -15.50 66.87 -18.19
N SER A 518 -14.19 66.93 -18.48
CA SER A 518 -13.10 66.51 -17.58
C SER A 518 -12.87 67.48 -16.40
N PRO A 519 -12.11 67.06 -15.37
CA PRO A 519 -10.81 67.74 -15.20
C PRO A 519 -9.61 66.80 -14.99
N ALA A 520 -8.42 67.39 -15.04
CA ALA A 520 -7.17 66.74 -15.42
C ALA A 520 -6.26 66.24 -14.27
N LYS A 521 -5.26 65.44 -14.68
CA LYS A 521 -3.90 65.23 -14.11
C LYS A 521 -3.74 64.41 -12.80
N MET A 522 -3.10 63.26 -12.95
CA MET A 522 -1.67 63.13 -12.64
C MET A 522 -0.99 62.08 -13.54
N VAL A 523 0.32 62.21 -13.77
CA VAL A 523 1.14 61.42 -14.70
C VAL A 523 2.37 60.89 -13.95
N PRO A 524 2.81 59.65 -14.22
CA PRO A 524 4.23 59.45 -14.51
C PRO A 524 4.51 58.52 -15.71
N GLN A 525 5.09 59.12 -16.74
CA GLN A 525 6.22 58.66 -17.56
C GLN A 525 6.36 57.17 -17.97
N ASN A 526 6.11 56.94 -19.26
CA ASN A 526 6.82 56.08 -20.21
C ASN A 526 8.07 55.31 -19.73
N SER A 527 8.09 54.01 -20.01
CA SER A 527 9.26 53.34 -20.62
C SER A 527 8.81 52.46 -21.79
N LYS A 528 9.23 52.86 -23.00
CA LYS A 528 8.85 52.23 -24.27
C LYS A 528 9.95 51.25 -24.66
N VAL A 529 9.72 49.95 -24.57
CA VAL A 529 10.69 48.94 -25.01
C VAL A 529 10.40 48.56 -26.45
N HIS A 530 11.36 48.84 -27.33
CA HIS A 530 11.39 48.37 -28.71
C HIS A 530 11.81 46.89 -28.71
N PHE A 531 11.10 46.04 -29.45
CA PHE A 531 11.68 44.80 -29.95
C PHE A 531 12.27 45.12 -31.33
N ASP A 532 13.52 44.72 -31.55
CA ASP A 532 14.15 44.61 -32.87
C ASP A 532 14.99 43.32 -32.87
N ASP A 533 14.86 42.53 -33.93
CA ASP A 533 15.63 41.31 -34.14
C ASP A 533 17.07 41.64 -34.60
N SER A 534 18.07 40.89 -34.14
CA SER A 534 19.32 40.69 -34.90
C SER A 534 20.17 39.53 -34.37
N GLU A 535 20.75 38.78 -35.30
CA GLU A 535 21.58 37.61 -35.04
C GLU A 535 23.07 37.96 -34.78
N SER A 536 23.81 36.94 -34.32
CA SER A 536 25.24 36.73 -34.61
C SER A 536 26.27 37.49 -33.73
N PRO A 537 27.58 37.19 -33.80
CA PRO A 537 28.18 36.24 -32.86
C PRO A 537 29.38 36.82 -32.09
N LYS A 538 29.92 36.09 -31.10
CA LYS A 538 31.19 36.45 -30.44
C LYS A 538 32.17 35.27 -30.34
N ASN A 539 33.31 35.46 -31.00
CA ASN A 539 34.58 34.76 -30.78
C ASN A 539 35.54 35.66 -29.96
N VAL A 540 36.68 35.10 -29.55
CA VAL A 540 37.89 35.79 -29.03
C VAL A 540 37.71 36.34 -27.60
N GLU A 541 38.63 36.24 -26.63
CA GLU A 541 40.06 35.89 -26.51
C GLU A 541 40.21 35.00 -25.23
N GLY A 542 41.31 34.35 -24.85
CA GLY A 542 42.72 34.36 -25.26
C GLY A 542 43.58 34.10 -24.00
N GLY A 543 44.45 33.08 -24.00
CA GLY A 543 45.23 32.72 -22.81
C GLY A 543 46.29 31.64 -23.09
N GLN A 544 47.53 32.07 -23.29
CA GLN A 544 48.69 31.22 -23.59
C GLN A 544 49.32 30.66 -22.30
N PHE A 545 49.94 29.48 -22.38
CA PHE A 545 51.18 29.22 -21.64
C PHE A 545 52.08 28.24 -22.41
N GLU A 546 53.38 28.29 -22.10
CA GLU A 546 54.48 27.93 -23.01
C GLU A 546 54.81 26.42 -23.10
N THR A 547 55.42 26.05 -24.24
CA THR A 547 56.10 24.77 -24.48
C THR A 547 57.60 25.02 -24.71
N VAL A 548 58.48 24.40 -23.93
CA VAL A 548 59.93 24.30 -24.15
C VAL A 548 60.38 22.88 -23.75
N PRO A 549 61.36 22.24 -24.43
CA PRO A 549 61.33 20.79 -24.63
C PRO A 549 62.38 19.98 -23.85
N ASP A 550 62.40 18.69 -24.21
CA ASP A 550 63.34 17.61 -23.91
C ASP A 550 64.80 18.01 -23.61
N ASP A 551 65.43 17.27 -22.68
CA ASP A 551 66.89 17.10 -22.66
C ASP A 551 67.27 15.68 -22.17
N GLU A 552 68.49 15.26 -22.49
CA GLU A 552 68.94 13.86 -22.51
C GLU A 552 69.29 13.27 -21.13
N GLY A 553 69.35 11.93 -21.05
CA GLY A 553 69.53 11.20 -19.79
C GLY A 553 71.00 10.98 -19.37
N LEU A 554 71.19 10.39 -18.18
CA LEU A 554 72.46 9.78 -17.76
C LEU A 554 72.28 8.76 -16.62
N ASP A 555 73.25 7.85 -16.58
CA ASP A 555 73.44 6.62 -15.81
C ASP A 555 73.07 6.52 -14.30
N GLN A 556 72.77 5.26 -13.93
CA GLN A 556 73.21 4.52 -12.72
C GLN A 556 73.06 5.18 -11.32
N ASN A 557 72.35 4.49 -10.42
CA ASN A 557 73.00 3.57 -9.45
C ASN A 557 71.99 2.80 -8.58
N ASP A 558 72.40 1.60 -8.14
CA ASP A 558 71.67 0.78 -7.16
C ASP A 558 71.72 1.39 -5.75
N SER A 559 70.60 1.38 -5.03
CA SER A 559 70.58 1.25 -3.57
C SER A 559 69.19 0.85 -3.05
N PRO A 560 69.06 -0.24 -2.25
CA PRO A 560 67.83 -0.60 -1.57
C PRO A 560 67.82 -0.07 -0.11
N ASN A 561 66.96 0.89 0.17
CA ASN A 561 66.41 1.21 1.51
C ASN A 561 64.97 1.70 1.26
N ASP A 562 63.95 1.01 1.74
CA ASP A 562 63.48 1.01 3.14
C ASP A 562 62.80 2.35 3.50
N ASP A 563 61.58 2.51 3.02
CA ASP A 563 60.60 3.43 3.59
C ASP A 563 59.25 2.71 3.71
N ASN A 564 58.73 2.69 4.94
CA ASN A 564 57.52 1.96 5.30
C ASN A 564 56.30 2.88 5.15
N ASP A 565 55.85 3.10 3.91
CA ASP A 565 54.58 3.76 3.63
C ASP A 565 53.41 2.89 4.10
N GLU A 566 53.02 3.03 5.38
CA GLU A 566 51.71 2.58 5.86
C GLU A 566 50.62 3.24 5.02
N PRO A 567 49.81 2.47 4.26
CA PRO A 567 48.73 3.06 3.48
C PRO A 567 47.64 3.56 4.43
N SER A 568 47.57 4.89 4.59
CA SER A 568 46.68 5.57 5.53
C SER A 568 45.21 5.13 5.36
N GLU A 569 44.69 4.32 6.30
CA GLU A 569 43.33 3.75 6.29
C GLU A 569 42.20 4.80 6.57
N SER A 570 42.40 6.08 6.23
CA SER A 570 41.66 7.19 6.85
C SER A 570 40.37 7.66 6.14
N CYS A 571 39.96 7.06 5.01
CA CYS A 571 38.92 7.68 4.14
C CYS A 571 37.55 6.97 4.04
N CYS A 572 37.31 5.86 4.75
CA CYS A 572 36.01 5.16 4.72
C CYS A 572 35.00 5.70 5.74
N HIS A 573 34.76 7.01 5.75
CA HIS A 573 33.81 7.65 6.66
C HIS A 573 32.34 7.24 6.40
N LEU A 574 31.80 6.47 7.35
CA LEU A 574 30.39 6.20 7.70
C LEU A 574 29.39 5.81 6.58
N VAL A 575 29.20 6.64 5.55
CA VAL A 575 28.30 6.36 4.42
C VAL A 575 28.84 5.21 3.56
N ASN A 576 30.16 5.18 3.35
CA ASN A 576 30.81 4.10 2.62
C ASN A 576 30.80 2.76 3.37
N VAL A 577 30.58 2.72 4.69
CA VAL A 577 30.57 1.44 5.43
C VAL A 577 29.42 0.54 4.96
N VAL A 578 28.25 1.11 4.63
CA VAL A 578 27.10 0.32 4.14
C VAL A 578 27.34 -0.18 2.72
N CYS A 579 27.88 0.67 1.83
CA CYS A 579 28.17 0.28 0.45
C CYS A 579 29.37 -0.68 0.37
N CYS A 580 30.50 -0.38 1.01
CA CYS A 580 31.70 -1.21 0.96
C CYS A 580 31.47 -2.59 1.56
N ASP A 581 30.82 -2.74 2.73
CA ASP A 581 30.57 -4.09 3.30
C ASP A 581 29.60 -4.93 2.43
N LEU A 582 28.87 -4.30 1.49
CA LEU A 582 28.01 -4.95 0.49
C LEU A 582 28.71 -5.23 -0.85
N THR A 583 29.57 -4.34 -1.36
CA THR A 583 30.23 -4.48 -2.68
C THR A 583 31.69 -4.93 -2.59
N CYS A 584 32.44 -4.36 -1.66
CA CYS A 584 33.89 -4.48 -1.48
C CYS A 584 34.16 -5.11 -0.11
N GLY A 585 34.01 -6.44 -0.02
CA GLY A 585 34.26 -7.21 1.20
C GLY A 585 35.72 -7.13 1.67
N ALA A 586 36.06 -6.01 2.32
CA ALA A 586 37.36 -5.71 2.88
C ALA A 586 37.58 -6.59 4.12
N GLY A 587 38.67 -7.37 4.11
CA GLY A 587 39.01 -8.30 5.20
C GLY A 587 39.15 -9.77 4.78
N GLY A 588 38.84 -10.15 3.53
CA GLY A 588 39.25 -11.46 3.05
C GLY A 588 38.73 -11.88 1.67
N LYS A 589 39.55 -12.64 0.94
CA LYS A 589 39.26 -13.28 -0.36
C LYS A 589 38.22 -14.41 -0.23
N SER A 590 37.05 -14.10 0.34
CA SER A 590 35.89 -14.99 0.33
C SER A 590 35.31 -14.99 -1.08
N ASN A 591 35.59 -16.06 -1.84
CA ASN A 591 35.00 -16.33 -3.15
C ASN A 591 33.50 -16.66 -3.03
N LYS A 592 32.70 -15.70 -2.55
CA LYS A 592 31.24 -15.72 -2.68
C LYS A 592 30.91 -15.78 -4.17
N SER A 593 30.10 -16.76 -4.55
CA SER A 593 29.64 -16.91 -5.94
C SER A 593 29.03 -15.61 -6.44
N SER A 594 29.21 -15.31 -7.74
CA SER A 594 28.57 -14.17 -8.39
C SER A 594 27.04 -14.17 -8.16
N THR A 595 26.44 -15.36 -8.11
CA THR A 595 25.01 -15.56 -7.79
C THR A 595 24.60 -15.07 -6.39
N GLU A 596 25.46 -15.20 -5.37
CA GLU A 596 25.16 -14.66 -4.04
C GLU A 596 25.25 -13.13 -4.02
N LYS A 597 26.22 -12.55 -4.74
CA LYS A 597 26.35 -11.09 -4.88
C LYS A 597 25.12 -10.50 -5.58
N LEU A 598 24.72 -11.11 -6.71
CA LEU A 598 23.52 -10.72 -7.45
C LEU A 598 22.25 -10.83 -6.60
N HIS A 599 22.04 -11.96 -5.91
CA HIS A 599 20.89 -12.14 -5.01
C HIS A 599 20.83 -11.06 -3.92
N ASN A 600 21.95 -10.73 -3.29
CA ASN A 600 21.98 -9.68 -2.26
C ASN A 600 21.69 -8.28 -2.85
N CYS A 601 22.21 -7.99 -4.05
CA CYS A 601 21.93 -6.76 -4.78
C CYS A 601 20.43 -6.63 -5.14
N CYS A 602 19.86 -7.65 -5.80
CA CYS A 602 18.45 -7.69 -6.16
C CYS A 602 17.55 -7.60 -4.93
N SER A 603 17.87 -8.30 -3.84
CA SER A 603 17.10 -8.22 -2.60
C SER A 603 17.15 -6.81 -2.00
N TRP A 604 18.30 -6.14 -2.00
CA TRP A 604 18.42 -4.77 -1.48
C TRP A 604 17.68 -3.75 -2.36
N PHE A 605 17.73 -3.91 -3.69
CA PHE A 605 16.96 -3.10 -4.63
C PHE A 605 15.45 -3.25 -4.40
N VAL A 606 14.95 -4.49 -4.26
CA VAL A 606 13.53 -4.77 -3.94
C VAL A 606 13.11 -4.14 -2.61
N TRP A 607 13.91 -4.28 -1.54
CA TRP A 607 13.60 -3.64 -0.25
C TRP A 607 13.62 -2.11 -0.32
N SER A 608 14.53 -1.52 -1.11
CA SER A 608 14.60 -0.07 -1.31
C SER A 608 13.41 0.46 -2.10
N LEU A 609 12.97 -0.28 -3.14
CA LEU A 609 11.77 0.03 -3.91
C LEU A 609 10.50 -0.05 -3.03
N LEU A 610 10.37 -1.10 -2.22
CA LEU A 610 9.27 -1.26 -1.27
C LEU A 610 9.25 -0.13 -0.22
N PHE A 611 10.42 0.31 0.25
CA PHE A 611 10.52 1.45 1.16
C PHE A 611 10.08 2.75 0.50
N ALA A 612 10.57 3.05 -0.71
CA ALA A 612 10.18 4.22 -1.47
C ALA A 612 8.66 4.23 -1.78
N ALA A 613 8.09 3.10 -2.19
CA ALA A 613 6.66 2.95 -2.46
C ALA A 613 5.80 3.16 -1.19
N SER A 614 6.22 2.63 -0.05
CA SER A 614 5.54 2.82 1.24
C SER A 614 5.57 4.30 1.69
N MET A 615 6.74 4.95 1.61
CA MET A 615 6.89 6.38 1.90
C MET A 615 6.04 7.25 0.96
N PHE A 616 5.99 6.92 -0.33
CA PHE A 616 5.16 7.60 -1.31
C PHE A 616 3.66 7.47 -0.99
N PHE A 617 3.20 6.27 -0.62
CA PHE A 617 1.82 6.04 -0.19
C PHE A 617 1.46 6.85 1.06
N ILE A 618 2.35 6.90 2.06
CA ILE A 618 2.18 7.72 3.27
C ILE A 618 2.07 9.21 2.93
N LEU A 619 2.91 9.73 2.04
CA LEU A 619 2.85 11.12 1.58
C LEU A 619 1.51 11.44 0.89
N ILE A 620 0.99 10.51 0.08
CA ILE A 620 -0.34 10.64 -0.55
C ILE A 620 -1.45 10.68 0.51
N LEU A 621 -1.44 9.76 1.49
CA LEU A 621 -2.46 9.75 2.55
C LEU A 621 -2.43 11.06 3.35
N VAL A 622 -1.26 11.49 3.82
CA VAL A 622 -1.08 12.75 4.55
C VAL A 622 -1.50 13.97 3.72
N GLY A 623 -1.07 14.04 2.46
CA GLY A 623 -1.45 15.13 1.54
C GLY A 623 -2.95 15.18 1.28
N SER A 624 -3.60 14.01 1.12
CA SER A 624 -5.05 13.92 0.90
C SER A 624 -5.83 14.42 2.11
N GLN A 625 -5.40 14.06 3.33
CA GLN A 625 -6.05 14.49 4.58
C GLN A 625 -5.95 16.00 4.81
N PHE A 626 -4.82 16.61 4.46
CA PHE A 626 -4.65 18.06 4.51
C PHE A 626 -5.59 18.77 3.51
N GLN A 627 -5.71 18.24 2.30
CA GLN A 627 -6.67 18.74 1.30
C GLN A 627 -8.12 18.54 1.79
N GLU A 628 -8.50 17.37 2.30
CA GLU A 628 -9.86 17.09 2.80
C GLU A 628 -10.28 18.05 3.91
N LYS A 629 -9.38 18.37 4.84
CA LYS A 629 -9.64 19.38 5.88
C LYS A 629 -9.90 20.77 5.29
N THR A 630 -9.18 21.13 4.23
CA THR A 630 -9.35 22.41 3.52
C THR A 630 -10.67 22.44 2.75
N VAL A 631 -10.99 21.36 2.03
CA VAL A 631 -12.26 21.17 1.32
C VAL A 631 -13.44 21.26 2.27
N ARG A 632 -13.42 20.52 3.40
CA ARG A 632 -14.49 20.56 4.41
C ARG A 632 -14.71 21.95 5.02
N ALA A 633 -13.66 22.76 5.14
CA ALA A 633 -13.77 24.14 5.62
C ALA A 633 -14.41 25.08 4.58
N ASN A 634 -14.15 24.86 3.29
CA ASN A 634 -14.66 25.69 2.19
C ASN A 634 -16.06 25.25 1.71
N LEU A 635 -16.40 23.96 1.80
CA LEU A 635 -17.62 23.38 1.23
C LEU A 635 -18.92 24.12 1.63
N PRO A 636 -19.15 24.51 2.90
CA PRO A 636 -20.38 25.22 3.27
C PRO A 636 -20.49 26.60 2.61
N ARG A 637 -19.39 27.37 2.59
CA ARG A 637 -19.34 28.70 1.95
C ARG A 637 -19.51 28.59 0.44
N VAL A 638 -18.85 27.63 -0.18
CA VAL A 638 -19.00 27.39 -1.62
C VAL A 638 -20.41 26.93 -1.96
N HIS A 639 -21.03 26.10 -1.13
CA HIS A 639 -22.41 25.67 -1.32
C HIS A 639 -23.38 26.87 -1.27
N GLU A 640 -23.21 27.79 -0.32
CA GLU A 640 -23.96 29.06 -0.28
C GLU A 640 -23.77 29.89 -1.56
N ILE A 641 -22.52 30.13 -1.98
CA ILE A 641 -22.20 30.91 -3.20
C ILE A 641 -22.76 30.27 -4.48
N LEU A 642 -22.68 28.95 -4.62
CA LEU A 642 -23.07 28.26 -5.85
C LEU A 642 -24.57 27.97 -5.96
N TYR A 643 -25.23 27.70 -4.83
CA TYR A 643 -26.60 27.17 -4.78
C TYR A 643 -27.62 28.10 -4.12
N GLY A 644 -27.21 28.97 -3.19
CA GLY A 644 -28.12 29.84 -2.42
C GLY A 644 -29.06 30.65 -3.32
N ASP A 645 -28.49 31.32 -4.32
CA ASP A 645 -29.24 32.10 -5.31
C ASP A 645 -29.41 31.38 -6.67
N MET A 646 -29.18 30.06 -6.76
CA MET A 646 -29.24 29.36 -8.05
C MET A 646 -30.61 29.51 -8.73
N ASN A 647 -31.69 29.51 -7.95
CA ASN A 647 -33.07 29.54 -8.48
C ASN A 647 -33.71 30.94 -8.50
N THR A 648 -33.00 31.98 -8.05
CA THR A 648 -33.50 33.35 -7.85
C THR A 648 -32.66 34.40 -8.58
N GLY A 649 -31.36 34.17 -8.72
CA GLY A 649 -30.41 35.07 -9.34
C GLY A 649 -30.43 35.03 -10.88
N PRO A 650 -29.32 35.43 -11.53
CA PRO A 650 -29.27 35.59 -12.98
C PRO A 650 -29.63 34.33 -13.74
N MET A 651 -30.26 34.49 -14.91
CA MET A 651 -30.74 33.39 -15.76
C MET A 651 -30.29 33.62 -17.20
N CYS A 652 -29.77 32.58 -17.86
CA CYS A 652 -29.45 32.62 -19.27
C CYS A 652 -30.64 32.09 -20.08
N ALA A 653 -31.18 32.92 -20.98
CA ALA A 653 -32.41 32.61 -21.70
C ALA A 653 -32.34 33.09 -23.16
N PHE A 654 -33.16 32.52 -24.03
CA PHE A 654 -33.26 32.90 -25.45
C PHE A 654 -34.70 33.22 -25.84
N ASP A 655 -34.90 34.02 -26.89
CA ASP A 655 -36.23 34.33 -27.39
C ASP A 655 -36.75 33.14 -28.20
N ASN A 656 -37.83 32.51 -27.74
CA ASN A 656 -38.42 31.37 -28.45
C ASN A 656 -39.23 31.81 -29.68
N ARG A 657 -39.54 33.11 -29.81
CA ARG A 657 -40.33 33.70 -30.90
C ARG A 657 -39.47 33.91 -32.15
N GLY A 658 -40.08 34.47 -33.21
CA GLY A 658 -39.40 34.79 -34.45
C GLY A 658 -39.21 33.61 -35.41
N THR A 659 -38.97 33.95 -36.68
CA THR A 659 -39.00 33.07 -37.86
C THR A 659 -37.61 32.54 -38.27
N TYR A 660 -36.66 32.44 -37.33
CA TYR A 660 -35.37 31.80 -37.59
C TYR A 660 -35.56 30.37 -38.10
N GLU A 661 -34.84 30.01 -39.17
CA GLU A 661 -35.00 28.70 -39.83
C GLU A 661 -34.54 27.54 -38.94
N THR A 662 -33.52 27.77 -38.11
CA THR A 662 -32.97 26.75 -37.21
C THR A 662 -33.02 27.15 -35.73
N ARG A 663 -33.11 26.12 -34.85
CA ARG A 663 -32.98 26.30 -33.39
C ARG A 663 -31.63 26.90 -32.99
N ARG A 664 -30.59 26.57 -33.77
CA ARG A 664 -29.22 27.06 -33.57
C ARG A 664 -29.15 28.57 -33.71
N GLU A 665 -29.54 29.10 -34.87
CA GLU A 665 -29.53 30.54 -35.15
C GLU A 665 -30.38 31.30 -34.15
N LYS A 666 -31.55 30.74 -33.78
CA LYS A 666 -32.43 31.33 -32.78
C LYS A 666 -31.74 31.52 -31.42
N VAL A 667 -31.03 30.50 -30.92
CA VAL A 667 -30.26 30.62 -29.66
C VAL A 667 -29.10 31.59 -29.85
N GLU A 668 -28.24 31.36 -30.85
CA GLU A 668 -27.03 32.16 -31.08
C GLU A 668 -27.32 33.66 -31.30
N ALA A 669 -28.46 34.01 -31.91
CA ALA A 669 -28.84 35.41 -32.18
C ALA A 669 -29.62 36.11 -31.05
N THR A 670 -30.28 35.37 -30.15
CA THR A 670 -31.21 35.96 -29.15
C THR A 670 -30.85 35.69 -27.69
N GLN A 671 -29.88 34.82 -27.43
CA GLN A 671 -29.43 34.47 -26.09
C GLN A 671 -28.91 35.69 -25.31
N ARG A 672 -29.39 35.86 -24.07
CA ARG A 672 -28.91 36.89 -23.13
C ARG A 672 -29.18 36.53 -21.67
N THR A 673 -28.45 37.19 -20.79
CA THR A 673 -28.65 37.13 -19.33
C THR A 673 -29.81 38.04 -18.90
N PHE A 674 -30.64 37.53 -17.99
CA PHE A 674 -31.62 38.26 -17.19
C PHE A 674 -31.21 38.21 -15.72
N TRP A 675 -31.66 39.17 -14.90
CA TRP A 675 -31.30 39.22 -13.48
C TRP A 675 -32.13 38.29 -12.60
N THR A 676 -33.38 38.03 -12.98
CA THR A 676 -34.29 37.10 -12.31
C THR A 676 -34.97 36.17 -13.32
N PRO A 677 -35.51 35.00 -12.91
CA PRO A 677 -36.33 34.16 -13.78
C PRO A 677 -37.65 34.84 -14.16
N GLU A 678 -38.18 35.74 -13.32
CA GLU A 678 -39.38 36.52 -13.60
C GLU A 678 -39.16 37.49 -14.77
N ASP A 679 -38.04 38.21 -14.82
CA ASP A 679 -37.69 39.10 -15.93
C ASP A 679 -37.62 38.35 -17.27
N ALA A 680 -37.03 37.14 -17.27
CA ALA A 680 -36.96 36.30 -18.46
C ALA A 680 -38.36 35.89 -18.94
N ARG A 681 -39.25 35.48 -18.03
CA ARG A 681 -40.64 35.12 -18.34
C ARG A 681 -41.44 36.33 -18.85
N LEU A 682 -41.33 37.49 -18.20
CA LEU A 682 -41.99 38.73 -18.62
C LEU A 682 -41.55 39.19 -20.02
N ALA A 683 -40.27 38.98 -20.36
CA ALA A 683 -39.76 39.21 -21.71
C ALA A 683 -40.24 38.17 -22.75
N ASN A 684 -40.91 37.09 -22.33
CA ASN A 684 -41.25 35.88 -23.09
C ASN A 684 -40.03 35.09 -23.61
N TYR A 685 -38.97 35.00 -22.80
CA TYR A 685 -37.79 34.21 -23.10
C TYR A 685 -37.87 32.84 -22.42
N THR A 686 -37.34 31.80 -23.09
CA THR A 686 -37.21 30.46 -22.53
C THR A 686 -35.87 30.34 -21.80
N ILE A 687 -35.90 30.04 -20.50
CA ILE A 687 -34.70 29.85 -19.67
C ILE A 687 -33.98 28.56 -20.09
N LEU A 688 -32.71 28.71 -20.50
CA LEU A 688 -31.78 27.62 -20.85
C LEU A 688 -31.17 27.03 -19.59
N HIS A 689 -30.60 27.87 -18.72
CA HIS A 689 -29.95 27.42 -17.50
C HIS A 689 -29.93 28.53 -16.44
N CYS A 690 -29.81 28.13 -15.18
CA CYS A 690 -29.57 29.05 -14.07
C CYS A 690 -28.14 29.63 -14.14
N GLY A 691 -27.97 30.88 -13.77
CA GLY A 691 -26.72 31.64 -13.93
C GLY A 691 -26.68 32.49 -15.20
N ALA A 692 -25.80 33.48 -15.23
CA ALA A 692 -25.55 34.31 -16.41
C ALA A 692 -25.03 33.47 -17.59
N CYS A 693 -25.26 33.94 -18.81
CA CYS A 693 -24.67 33.33 -20.00
C CYS A 693 -23.14 33.49 -19.97
N GLY A 694 -22.42 32.37 -20.09
CA GLY A 694 -20.96 32.29 -20.11
C GLY A 694 -20.44 31.68 -21.41
N LYS A 695 -19.16 31.29 -21.42
CA LYS A 695 -18.47 30.83 -22.64
C LYS A 695 -19.01 29.49 -23.18
N CYS A 696 -19.55 28.64 -22.30
CA CYS A 696 -20.18 27.37 -22.65
C CYS A 696 -21.70 27.46 -22.92
N SER A 697 -22.28 28.66 -22.86
CA SER A 697 -23.74 28.82 -23.01
C SER A 697 -24.23 28.80 -24.46
N ASN A 698 -23.35 28.83 -25.46
CA ASN A 698 -23.76 28.80 -26.88
C ASN A 698 -24.42 27.46 -27.27
N TYR A 699 -25.17 27.45 -28.39
CA TYR A 699 -25.95 26.28 -28.81
C TYR A 699 -25.12 25.00 -28.99
N HIS A 700 -23.89 25.10 -29.50
CA HIS A 700 -23.00 23.96 -29.72
C HIS A 700 -22.53 23.34 -28.41
N ASP A 701 -21.98 24.16 -27.49
CA ASP A 701 -21.48 23.65 -26.21
C ASP A 701 -22.62 23.16 -25.29
N LEU A 702 -23.81 23.80 -25.31
CA LEU A 702 -25.01 23.29 -24.63
C LEU A 702 -25.45 21.91 -25.16
N ARG A 703 -25.40 21.70 -26.49
CA ARG A 703 -25.70 20.39 -27.10
C ARG A 703 -24.71 19.34 -26.61
N LEU A 704 -23.44 19.69 -26.48
CA LEU A 704 -22.39 18.79 -26.01
C LEU A 704 -22.55 18.45 -24.51
N GLU A 705 -22.79 19.42 -23.64
CA GLU A 705 -23.10 19.18 -22.21
C GLU A 705 -24.28 18.20 -22.03
N TYR A 706 -25.32 18.32 -22.88
CA TYR A 706 -26.45 17.38 -22.89
C TYR A 706 -26.08 15.99 -23.45
N ALA A 707 -25.49 15.94 -24.65
CA ALA A 707 -25.20 14.69 -25.35
C ALA A 707 -24.15 13.84 -24.61
N THR A 708 -23.13 14.49 -24.04
CA THR A 708 -22.03 13.84 -23.33
C THR A 708 -22.31 13.64 -21.83
N ARG A 709 -23.52 13.92 -21.33
CA ARG A 709 -23.83 13.97 -19.89
C ARG A 709 -23.43 12.74 -19.07
N ASN A 710 -23.32 11.58 -19.69
CA ASN A 710 -22.90 10.32 -19.06
C ASN A 710 -21.38 10.08 -19.12
N ILE A 711 -20.66 10.67 -20.08
CA ILE A 711 -19.23 10.41 -20.35
C ILE A 711 -18.31 11.60 -20.07
N LEU A 712 -18.83 12.83 -20.01
CA LEU A 712 -18.02 14.06 -19.91
C LEU A 712 -17.09 14.07 -18.69
N GLY A 713 -17.55 13.56 -17.54
CA GLY A 713 -16.71 13.44 -16.34
C GLY A 713 -15.56 12.43 -16.50
N GLN A 714 -15.74 11.38 -17.30
CA GLN A 714 -14.67 10.43 -17.63
C GLN A 714 -13.67 11.05 -18.61
N VAL A 715 -14.16 11.80 -19.61
CA VAL A 715 -13.34 12.53 -20.57
C VAL A 715 -12.48 13.61 -19.89
N ALA A 716 -13.09 14.44 -19.04
CA ALA A 716 -12.36 15.44 -18.24
C ALA A 716 -11.28 14.77 -17.38
N LEU A 717 -11.61 13.64 -16.73
CA LEU A 717 -10.65 12.86 -15.97
C LEU A 717 -9.50 12.29 -16.82
N GLU A 718 -9.73 11.84 -18.05
CA GLU A 718 -8.67 11.41 -18.97
C GLU A 718 -7.71 12.56 -19.31
N CYS A 719 -8.24 13.76 -19.56
CA CYS A 719 -7.41 14.93 -19.82
C CYS A 719 -6.64 15.39 -18.57
N ALA A 720 -7.29 15.40 -17.40
CA ALA A 720 -6.63 15.67 -16.11
C ALA A 720 -5.48 14.70 -15.82
N LYS A 721 -5.63 13.40 -16.14
CA LYS A 721 -4.54 12.40 -16.03
C LYS A 721 -3.34 12.76 -16.91
N LYS A 722 -3.54 13.15 -18.18
CA LYS A 722 -2.43 13.60 -19.07
C LYS A 722 -1.65 14.76 -18.43
N ALA A 723 -2.35 15.69 -17.78
CA ALA A 723 -1.73 16.84 -17.12
C ALA A 723 -0.99 16.49 -15.83
N LEU A 724 -1.49 15.54 -15.03
CA LEU A 724 -0.82 15.10 -13.80
C LEU A 724 0.56 14.48 -14.07
N PHE A 725 0.73 13.76 -15.18
CA PHE A 725 1.97 13.04 -15.51
C PHE A 725 2.89 13.76 -16.51
N GLY A 726 2.79 15.09 -16.63
CA GLY A 726 3.75 15.92 -17.37
C GLY A 726 3.14 16.93 -18.34
N GLY A 727 1.84 16.86 -18.61
CA GLY A 727 1.16 17.87 -19.43
C GLY A 727 1.04 19.24 -18.75
N GLY A 728 1.18 20.30 -19.55
CA GLY A 728 0.89 21.68 -19.15
C GLY A 728 -0.57 22.06 -19.41
N TYR A 729 -0.92 23.33 -19.18
CA TYR A 729 -2.24 23.88 -19.50
C TYR A 729 -2.63 23.69 -20.97
N GLN A 730 -1.69 23.90 -21.89
CA GLN A 730 -1.95 23.72 -23.32
C GLN A 730 -2.34 22.27 -23.65
N THR A 731 -1.71 21.28 -23.01
CA THR A 731 -2.06 19.86 -23.14
C THR A 731 -3.45 19.53 -22.58
N LEU A 732 -3.89 20.23 -21.52
CA LEU A 732 -5.27 20.14 -21.01
C LEU A 732 -6.27 20.70 -22.02
N LEU A 733 -6.00 21.90 -22.54
CA LEU A 733 -6.86 22.58 -23.50
C LEU A 733 -7.03 21.77 -24.78
N GLU A 734 -5.91 21.33 -25.38
CA GLU A 734 -5.90 20.48 -26.58
C GLU A 734 -6.65 19.16 -26.35
N CYS A 735 -6.38 18.46 -25.26
CA CYS A 735 -7.10 17.22 -24.93
C CYS A 735 -8.60 17.47 -24.73
N THR A 736 -8.97 18.57 -24.06
CA THR A 736 -10.37 18.92 -23.83
C THR A 736 -11.08 19.18 -25.17
N MET A 737 -10.50 20.00 -26.04
CA MET A 737 -11.03 20.27 -27.38
C MET A 737 -11.13 18.98 -28.23
N GLU A 738 -10.06 18.18 -28.27
CA GLU A 738 -9.98 16.90 -29.01
C GLU A 738 -11.08 15.92 -28.57
N LYS A 739 -11.31 15.78 -27.26
CA LYS A 739 -12.16 14.73 -26.70
C LYS A 739 -13.61 15.12 -26.45
N THR A 740 -13.89 16.40 -26.22
CA THR A 740 -15.25 16.91 -25.99
C THR A 740 -15.86 17.56 -27.22
N THR A 741 -15.03 18.00 -28.18
CA THR A 741 -15.41 18.89 -29.30
C THR A 741 -15.97 20.26 -28.88
N PHE A 742 -15.78 20.66 -27.61
CA PHE A 742 -16.11 22.02 -27.16
C PHE A 742 -15.36 23.08 -27.97
N LEU A 743 -16.01 24.22 -28.19
CA LEU A 743 -15.33 25.39 -28.73
C LEU A 743 -14.25 25.89 -27.76
N GLU A 744 -13.16 26.43 -28.29
CA GLU A 744 -12.00 26.88 -27.49
C GLU A 744 -12.40 27.74 -26.26
N PRO A 745 -13.33 28.72 -26.35
CA PRO A 745 -13.73 29.51 -25.18
C PRO A 745 -14.31 28.68 -24.02
N CYS A 746 -15.07 27.62 -24.32
CA CYS A 746 -15.63 26.72 -23.32
C CYS A 746 -14.59 25.69 -22.84
N ALA A 747 -13.83 25.08 -23.77
CA ALA A 747 -12.73 24.18 -23.44
C ALA A 747 -11.67 24.87 -22.54
N ARG A 748 -11.48 26.17 -22.69
CA ARG A 748 -10.62 27.00 -21.84
C ARG A 748 -11.14 27.12 -20.40
N CYS A 749 -12.45 27.20 -20.16
CA CYS A 749 -13.01 27.14 -18.81
C CYS A 749 -12.73 25.79 -18.16
N TRP A 750 -13.05 24.70 -18.87
CA TRP A 750 -12.80 23.32 -18.41
C TRP A 750 -11.31 23.02 -18.16
N ALA A 751 -10.41 23.47 -19.03
CA ALA A 751 -8.96 23.30 -18.84
C ALA A 751 -8.42 24.09 -17.64
N THR A 752 -9.00 25.27 -17.36
CA THR A 752 -8.65 26.10 -16.19
C THR A 752 -9.12 25.46 -14.89
N ASP A 753 -10.33 24.89 -14.90
CA ASP A 753 -10.84 24.09 -13.77
C ASP A 753 -9.95 22.86 -13.50
N MET A 754 -9.63 22.08 -14.54
CA MET A 754 -8.72 20.92 -14.40
C MET A 754 -7.33 21.32 -13.89
N GLU A 755 -6.80 22.50 -14.27
CA GLU A 755 -5.54 23.01 -13.75
C GLU A 755 -5.66 23.44 -12.27
N CYS A 756 -6.76 24.08 -11.88
CA CYS A 756 -7.07 24.38 -10.49
C CYS A 756 -7.17 23.10 -9.66
N THR A 757 -7.91 22.10 -10.13
CA THR A 757 -8.05 20.78 -9.50
C THR A 757 -6.69 20.08 -9.39
N LYS A 758 -5.81 20.20 -10.39
CA LYS A 758 -4.41 19.74 -10.30
C LYS A 758 -3.60 20.49 -9.23
N LYS A 759 -3.84 21.77 -8.99
CA LYS A 759 -3.13 22.54 -7.93
C LYS A 759 -3.67 22.23 -6.53
N HIS A 760 -4.99 22.17 -6.35
CA HIS A 760 -5.64 22.16 -5.03
C HIS A 760 -6.15 20.78 -4.58
N CYS A 761 -6.35 19.84 -5.51
CA CYS A 761 -6.99 18.54 -5.25
C CYS A 761 -6.15 17.32 -5.65
N MET A 762 -4.88 17.51 -6.06
CA MET A 762 -4.01 16.44 -6.56
C MET A 762 -3.87 15.25 -5.61
N TRP A 763 -3.71 15.44 -4.30
CA TRP A 763 -3.50 14.31 -3.38
C TRP A 763 -4.78 13.49 -3.17
N ILE A 764 -5.94 14.14 -3.09
CA ILE A 764 -7.26 13.46 -3.14
C ILE A 764 -7.42 12.71 -4.46
N GLY A 765 -7.09 13.33 -5.59
CA GLY A 765 -7.15 12.71 -6.92
C GLY A 765 -6.23 11.49 -7.08
N ILE A 766 -4.98 11.57 -6.63
CA ILE A 766 -4.02 10.45 -6.64
C ILE A 766 -4.51 9.33 -5.70
N ARG A 767 -4.99 9.67 -4.49
CA ARG A 767 -5.58 8.66 -3.58
C ARG A 767 -6.75 7.94 -4.26
N ALA A 768 -7.68 8.70 -4.85
CA ALA A 768 -8.84 8.15 -5.54
C ALA A 768 -8.43 7.22 -6.70
N PHE A 769 -7.35 7.56 -7.43
CA PHE A 769 -6.77 6.74 -8.50
C PHE A 769 -6.19 5.42 -7.97
N MET A 770 -5.44 5.45 -6.87
CA MET A 770 -4.87 4.24 -6.28
C MET A 770 -5.93 3.26 -5.75
N ILE A 771 -7.04 3.75 -5.20
CA ILE A 771 -8.12 2.89 -4.66
C ILE A 771 -9.18 2.49 -5.70
N ASN A 772 -8.96 2.81 -6.98
CA ASN A 772 -9.88 2.60 -8.11
C ASN A 772 -11.28 3.24 -7.91
N SER A 773 -11.36 4.32 -7.12
CA SER A 773 -12.63 5.03 -6.86
C SER A 773 -12.93 6.13 -7.88
N VAL A 774 -12.03 6.44 -8.81
CA VAL A 774 -12.23 7.57 -9.75
C VAL A 774 -13.36 7.37 -10.76
N THR A 775 -13.82 6.13 -10.94
CA THR A 775 -15.05 5.83 -11.68
C THR A 775 -16.30 6.10 -10.84
N ASN A 776 -16.19 6.02 -9.51
CA ASN A 776 -17.24 6.36 -8.57
C ASN A 776 -17.19 7.85 -8.22
N LEU A 777 -17.66 8.67 -9.17
CA LEU A 777 -17.85 10.12 -9.00
C LEU A 777 -19.15 10.46 -8.22
N GLN A 778 -19.76 9.51 -7.51
CA GLN A 778 -20.96 9.80 -6.71
C GLN A 778 -20.58 10.68 -5.52
N VAL A 779 -21.37 11.74 -5.30
CA VAL A 779 -21.17 12.71 -4.23
C VAL A 779 -22.23 12.46 -3.16
N GLY A 780 -21.83 11.84 -2.04
CA GLY A 780 -22.59 11.91 -0.80
C GLY A 780 -22.44 13.28 -0.13
N ALA A 781 -23.36 13.64 0.76
CA ALA A 781 -23.34 14.95 1.43
C ALA A 781 -22.07 15.20 2.28
N ASP A 782 -21.51 14.13 2.87
CA ASP A 782 -20.30 14.18 3.71
C ASP A 782 -19.05 13.59 3.02
N ASP A 783 -19.20 13.05 1.79
CA ASP A 783 -18.15 12.31 1.08
C ASP A 783 -17.19 13.24 0.35
N ILE A 784 -15.92 13.29 0.77
CA ILE A 784 -14.90 14.09 0.08
C ILE A 784 -14.29 13.29 -1.08
N THR A 785 -14.86 13.50 -2.26
CA THR A 785 -14.40 12.98 -3.56
C THR A 785 -13.58 14.04 -4.32
N PRO A 786 -12.85 13.66 -5.41
CA PRO A 786 -12.24 14.63 -6.30
C PRO A 786 -13.21 15.70 -6.82
N ALA A 787 -14.47 15.33 -7.12
CA ALA A 787 -15.51 16.25 -7.60
C ALA A 787 -15.98 17.24 -6.52
N THR A 788 -16.04 16.84 -5.24
CA THR A 788 -16.31 17.82 -4.15
C THR A 788 -15.13 18.73 -3.86
N CYS A 789 -13.92 18.28 -4.16
CA CYS A 789 -12.72 19.12 -4.01
C CYS A 789 -12.64 20.17 -5.12
N GLU A 790 -12.85 19.77 -6.38
CA GLU A 790 -13.06 20.65 -7.53
C GLU A 790 -14.09 21.74 -7.19
N GLU A 791 -15.29 21.33 -6.78
CA GLU A 791 -16.36 22.23 -6.33
C GLU A 791 -15.89 23.21 -5.24
N ALA A 792 -15.37 22.71 -4.13
CA ALA A 792 -14.96 23.53 -2.98
C ALA A 792 -13.73 24.44 -3.21
N MET A 793 -12.95 24.23 -4.28
CA MET A 793 -11.68 24.93 -4.50
C MET A 793 -11.60 25.71 -5.83
N CYS A 794 -12.40 25.35 -6.84
CA CYS A 794 -12.21 25.77 -8.24
C CYS A 794 -13.47 26.38 -8.89
N GLU A 795 -14.66 26.06 -8.40
CA GLU A 795 -15.89 26.50 -9.06
C GLU A 795 -16.34 27.92 -8.70
N ALA A 796 -16.12 28.36 -7.46
CA ALA A 796 -16.56 29.65 -6.93
C ALA A 796 -15.50 30.76 -7.13
N SER A 797 -15.89 31.86 -7.77
CA SER A 797 -15.03 33.02 -8.08
C SER A 797 -14.32 33.61 -6.85
N GLU A 798 -15.03 33.78 -5.73
CA GLU A 798 -14.46 34.34 -4.50
C GLU A 798 -13.29 33.51 -3.96
N ILE A 799 -13.33 32.19 -4.16
CA ILE A 799 -12.28 31.26 -3.74
C ILE A 799 -11.14 31.28 -4.76
N THR A 800 -11.42 31.27 -6.06
CA THR A 800 -10.38 31.31 -7.10
C THR A 800 -9.65 32.66 -7.17
N GLU A 801 -10.31 33.77 -6.89
CA GLU A 801 -9.69 35.10 -6.79
C GLU A 801 -8.73 35.17 -5.60
N GLN A 802 -9.12 34.61 -4.43
CA GLN A 802 -8.25 34.49 -3.26
C GLN A 802 -6.95 33.71 -3.56
N TYR A 803 -6.97 32.82 -4.56
CA TYR A 803 -5.80 32.07 -5.04
C TYR A 803 -5.20 32.60 -6.36
N GLY A 804 -5.68 33.73 -6.89
CA GLY A 804 -5.14 34.36 -8.11
C GLY A 804 -5.43 33.60 -9.42
N MET A 805 -6.50 32.79 -9.47
CA MET A 805 -6.84 31.93 -10.62
C MET A 805 -7.98 32.47 -11.51
N GLY A 806 -8.46 33.70 -11.26
CA GLY A 806 -9.46 34.38 -12.09
C GLY A 806 -10.91 34.06 -11.70
N GLU A 807 -11.82 34.20 -12.67
CA GLU A 807 -13.28 34.27 -12.49
C GLU A 807 -13.98 32.99 -11.99
N GLY A 808 -13.25 31.89 -11.76
CA GLY A 808 -13.81 30.59 -11.36
C GLY A 808 -14.47 29.84 -12.51
N PHE A 809 -14.68 28.52 -12.36
CA PHE A 809 -15.28 27.70 -13.42
C PHE A 809 -16.71 28.15 -13.75
N VAL A 810 -17.55 28.36 -12.72
CA VAL A 810 -18.99 28.60 -12.91
C VAL A 810 -19.30 29.92 -13.63
N PRO A 811 -18.70 31.07 -13.28
CA PRO A 811 -18.88 32.31 -14.04
C PRO A 811 -18.25 32.23 -15.44
N CYS A 812 -17.15 31.50 -15.61
CA CYS A 812 -16.52 31.29 -16.93
C CYS A 812 -17.43 30.49 -17.87
N SER A 813 -17.95 29.34 -17.42
CA SER A 813 -18.76 28.46 -18.25
C SER A 813 -20.18 29.00 -18.44
N GLY A 814 -20.79 29.54 -17.38
CA GLY A 814 -22.21 29.91 -17.30
C GLY A 814 -23.12 28.69 -17.28
N ALA A 815 -23.05 27.87 -18.34
CA ALA A 815 -23.71 26.57 -18.42
C ALA A 815 -22.92 25.47 -17.68
N SER A 816 -23.65 24.55 -17.07
CA SER A 816 -23.17 23.25 -16.61
C SER A 816 -24.36 22.31 -16.42
N ARG A 817 -24.17 20.99 -16.47
CA ARG A 817 -25.26 20.00 -16.36
C ARG A 817 -26.23 20.27 -15.20
N ARG A 818 -25.74 20.64 -14.00
CA ARG A 818 -26.58 21.01 -12.85
C ARG A 818 -27.39 22.30 -13.05
N ARG A 819 -26.80 23.31 -13.69
CA ARG A 819 -27.46 24.59 -14.04
C ARG A 819 -28.47 24.42 -15.17
N MET A 820 -28.27 23.42 -16.03
CA MET A 820 -29.19 22.99 -17.08
C MET A 820 -30.27 22.02 -16.59
N ASN A 821 -30.30 21.60 -15.32
CA ASN A 821 -31.22 20.55 -14.83
C ASN A 821 -31.09 19.21 -15.60
N VAL A 822 -29.86 18.84 -15.96
CA VAL A 822 -29.53 17.62 -16.71
C VAL A 822 -28.95 16.59 -15.75
N THR A 823 -29.70 15.51 -15.49
CA THR A 823 -29.20 14.34 -14.77
C THR A 823 -27.98 13.76 -15.48
N SER A 824 -26.89 13.55 -14.74
CA SER A 824 -25.60 13.11 -15.26
C SER A 824 -25.14 11.82 -14.56
N THR A 825 -24.02 11.23 -14.98
CA THR A 825 -23.38 10.13 -14.23
C THR A 825 -22.96 10.51 -12.81
N ILE A 826 -22.81 11.80 -12.54
CA ILE A 826 -22.73 12.36 -11.18
C ILE A 826 -24.16 12.70 -10.76
N SER A 827 -24.76 11.86 -9.91
CA SER A 827 -26.02 12.17 -9.23
C SER A 827 -25.79 13.28 -8.22
N ARG A 828 -26.70 14.25 -8.15
CA ARG A 828 -26.64 15.42 -7.25
C ARG A 828 -28.00 15.65 -6.58
N PRO A 829 -28.06 16.12 -5.33
CA PRO A 829 -29.30 16.53 -4.67
C PRO A 829 -30.15 17.55 -5.46
N LEU A 830 -31.46 17.58 -5.23
CA LEU A 830 -32.42 18.45 -5.96
C LEU A 830 -32.34 19.94 -5.59
N ASP A 831 -31.68 20.28 -4.50
CA ASP A 831 -31.25 21.64 -4.12
C ASP A 831 -30.03 22.11 -4.93
N GLN A 832 -29.18 21.17 -5.36
CA GLN A 832 -28.01 21.46 -6.21
C GLN A 832 -28.33 21.54 -7.71
N GLN A 833 -29.61 21.47 -8.10
CA GLN A 833 -30.07 21.48 -9.48
C GLN A 833 -31.01 22.66 -9.76
N CYS A 834 -30.87 23.25 -10.94
CA CYS A 834 -31.68 24.39 -11.37
C CYS A 834 -33.14 23.97 -11.63
N ARG A 835 -34.10 24.59 -10.94
CA ARG A 835 -35.54 24.32 -11.08
C ARG A 835 -36.23 25.26 -12.07
N GLN A 836 -35.53 26.29 -12.54
CA GLN A 836 -36.07 27.33 -13.43
C GLN A 836 -35.90 27.01 -14.93
N VAL A 837 -35.24 25.90 -15.31
CA VAL A 837 -35.06 25.52 -16.72
C VAL A 837 -36.40 25.22 -17.37
N MET A 838 -36.67 25.91 -18.48
CA MET A 838 -37.91 25.75 -19.26
C MET A 838 -37.72 24.86 -20.50
N VAL A 839 -36.48 24.49 -20.83
CA VAL A 839 -36.15 23.61 -21.96
C VAL A 839 -36.22 22.14 -21.55
N LYS A 840 -37.00 21.35 -22.30
CA LYS A 840 -36.90 19.90 -22.30
C LYS A 840 -35.82 19.46 -23.28
N TRP A 841 -34.63 19.12 -22.79
CA TRP A 841 -33.45 18.90 -23.63
C TRP A 841 -33.60 17.79 -24.68
N GLU A 842 -34.32 16.71 -24.36
CA GLU A 842 -34.61 15.63 -25.31
C GLU A 842 -35.48 16.11 -26.49
N GLU A 843 -36.49 16.96 -26.24
CA GLU A 843 -37.29 17.58 -27.31
C GLU A 843 -36.48 18.65 -28.08
N PHE A 844 -35.50 19.28 -27.41
CA PHE A 844 -34.72 20.41 -27.93
C PHE A 844 -33.52 20.00 -28.80
N PHE A 845 -32.80 18.93 -28.44
CA PHE A 845 -31.65 18.40 -29.18
C PHE A 845 -31.92 17.05 -29.87
N GLY A 846 -33.05 16.40 -29.58
CA GLY A 846 -33.34 15.03 -30.01
C GLY A 846 -32.74 13.99 -29.05
N PRO A 847 -33.06 12.70 -29.26
CA PRO A 847 -32.58 11.63 -28.41
C PRO A 847 -31.06 11.50 -28.46
N SER A 848 -30.42 11.63 -27.29
CA SER A 848 -28.99 11.37 -27.18
C SER A 848 -28.74 9.87 -27.30
N LYS A 849 -28.01 9.43 -28.33
CA LYS A 849 -27.61 8.02 -28.48
C LYS A 849 -26.58 7.57 -27.43
N GLY A 850 -26.04 8.48 -26.61
CA GLY A 850 -25.00 8.19 -25.60
C GLY A 850 -23.59 8.02 -26.20
N GLU A 851 -23.52 7.57 -27.45
CA GLU A 851 -22.36 7.66 -28.32
C GLU A 851 -22.15 9.12 -28.77
N LEU A 852 -20.89 9.53 -28.92
CA LEU A 852 -20.54 10.73 -29.67
C LEU A 852 -20.87 10.43 -31.14
N ASP A 853 -22.10 10.78 -31.55
CA ASP A 853 -22.59 10.72 -32.93
C ASP A 853 -21.72 11.70 -33.75
N TYR A 854 -20.57 11.20 -34.21
CA TYR A 854 -19.55 11.94 -34.94
C TYR A 854 -20.21 12.52 -36.18
N ASP A 855 -20.32 13.85 -36.22
CA ASP A 855 -20.89 14.57 -37.35
C ASP A 855 -19.77 14.75 -38.40
N PRO A 856 -19.78 14.04 -39.54
CA PRO A 856 -18.74 14.16 -40.56
C PRO A 856 -18.70 15.55 -41.22
N ALA A 857 -19.69 16.42 -40.97
CA ALA A 857 -19.61 17.83 -41.35
C ALA A 857 -18.57 18.61 -40.51
N TYR A 858 -18.25 18.16 -39.30
CA TYR A 858 -17.33 18.87 -38.39
C TYR A 858 -15.86 18.68 -38.78
N ASP A 859 -15.46 17.48 -39.26
CA ASP A 859 -14.10 17.23 -39.74
C ASP A 859 -13.75 18.05 -40.99
N ASN A 860 -14.76 18.40 -41.82
CA ASN A 860 -14.58 19.33 -42.94
C ASN A 860 -14.28 20.78 -42.51
N ILE A 861 -14.49 21.13 -41.23
CA ILE A 861 -14.18 22.45 -40.65
C ILE A 861 -12.80 22.42 -39.99
N ILE A 862 -12.44 21.33 -39.30
CA ILE A 862 -11.14 21.18 -38.64
C ILE A 862 -10.03 20.88 -39.66
N GLY A 863 -10.28 20.05 -40.67
CA GLY A 863 -9.36 19.77 -41.79
C GLY A 863 -9.11 20.93 -42.76
N ARG A 864 -9.61 22.15 -42.45
CA ARG A 864 -9.22 23.42 -43.10
C ARG A 864 -8.50 24.39 -42.17
N ARG A 865 -8.30 24.03 -40.90
CA ARG A 865 -7.56 24.84 -39.89
C ARG A 865 -6.20 24.24 -39.51
N GLN A 866 -5.96 22.98 -39.87
CA GLN A 866 -4.62 22.40 -40.05
C GLN A 866 -4.18 22.60 -41.50
#